data_AF-A0A959ANX7-F1
#
_entry.id   AF-A0A959ANX7-F1
#
_cell.length_a   1.000
_cell.length_b   1.000
_cell.length_c   1.000
_cell.angle_alpha   90.00
_cell.angle_beta   90.00
_cell.angle_gamma   90.00
#
_symmetry.space_group_name_H-M   'P 1'
#
loop_
_entity.id
_entity.type
_entity.pdbx_description
1 polymer ?
#
loop_
_entity_poly.entity_id
_entity_poly.type
_entity_poly.pdbx_seq_one_letter_code
_entity_poly.pdbx_strand_id
1 'polypeptide(L)'
;MKKRTLLILLLFPCLLNAQGGMWIPLHLEKQNEKEMQSLGLKIEADDIFAIAQPSLKDAICQFNGGCTGEMISPEGLLLTNHHCGFGAIQQLSSLENNYIENGYWAQNREQELPAPGVTAMFIARMEDVTALALLGVSESMAEEARQSQIDKNLAQIRVNTKKEKWEDIQIRPFYNGNQYYLFVTQTFRDVRFVGAPPSSIGKFGADTDNWVWPRHTGDFSMFRVYAGKDNLPAEYSKDNVPFRPKKHLGISLDGVREGDFTMVFGFPGRTDEYLPEAAIRQVGEVLDPAKVAIRDRALKAMDGFMRKDPAVKIAYVARFASIANAWKKWMGEMQGLKTYGAYEKKSAMEAEFTRRVEKSVDFKYKYNNLLPRLRDLYRDIEPYALARDYYLEACLRNNEVLSLAAGLNSWIESYDKNGEAFFAGKQKDAAARLEGFYKDYRPEVDEAVFAALMEIYAENMPEEWGGGFVKMAAAKNGGYSGLAHTMFSNSVLPYRAKMEALLAKEPAVVAETLKNDPAYTFWKTLSDAYQEKIQPKLQELQPQINLLQRQYMAAQMAVFKEKRFFPDANSTLRLTYGKVSGYSPRDAVHYEEQTYLDGVMEKYSPGDYEFDVPQRLIDLWKAKDYGRYADASGRVPVGFIGTNHTTGGNSGSPALDAYGNLIGLNFDRVWEGTMSDLNYDPAICRNIMVDIRYILFIIDKYAGAGYLINEMNLVKGKRKRK
;
A
#
# COMPACT_ATOMS: atom_id res chain seq x y z
N MET A 1 -74.02 0.95 2.02
CA MET A 1 -72.94 0.42 2.88
C MET A 1 -71.61 0.58 2.15
N LYS A 2 -70.73 1.48 2.60
CA LYS A 2 -69.43 1.76 1.97
C LYS A 2 -68.36 0.81 2.51
N LYS A 3 -67.74 0.00 1.64
CA LYS A 3 -66.59 -0.85 1.95
C LYS A 3 -65.33 0.02 2.10
N ARG A 4 -64.65 -0.07 3.25
CA ARG A 4 -63.34 0.53 3.49
C ARG A 4 -62.27 -0.48 3.13
N THR A 5 -61.42 -0.15 2.16
CA THR A 5 -60.21 -0.91 1.82
C THR A 5 -59.06 -0.37 2.67
N LEU A 6 -58.45 -1.23 3.50
CA LEU A 6 -57.32 -0.90 4.36
C LEU A 6 -56.02 -1.07 3.54
N LEU A 7 -55.34 0.02 3.25
CA LEU A 7 -54.04 0.03 2.56
C LEU A 7 -52.94 -0.20 3.60
N ILE A 8 -52.31 -1.38 3.61
CA ILE A 8 -51.14 -1.68 4.44
C ILE A 8 -49.91 -1.09 3.72
N LEU A 9 -49.36 0.00 4.26
CA LEU A 9 -48.08 0.55 3.84
C LEU A 9 -46.96 -0.37 4.36
N LEU A 10 -46.38 -1.20 3.49
CA LEU A 10 -45.13 -1.91 3.78
C LEU A 10 -43.99 -0.88 3.75
N LEU A 11 -43.65 -0.33 4.92
CA LEU A 11 -42.38 0.36 5.16
C LEU A 11 -41.27 -0.70 5.07
N PHE A 12 -40.64 -0.83 3.90
CA PHE A 12 -39.32 -1.45 3.81
C PHE A 12 -38.35 -0.57 4.60
N PRO A 13 -37.71 -1.06 5.68
CA PRO A 13 -36.61 -0.34 6.26
C PRO A 13 -35.50 -0.31 5.21
N CYS A 14 -35.17 0.88 4.71
CA CYS A 14 -33.92 1.11 4.01
C CYS A 14 -32.81 0.84 5.05
N LEU A 15 -32.32 -0.39 5.13
CA LEU A 15 -31.09 -0.69 5.84
C LEU A 15 -30.01 0.13 5.14
N LEU A 16 -29.58 1.20 5.82
CA LEU A 16 -28.39 1.98 5.47
C LEU A 16 -27.19 1.02 5.53
N ASN A 17 -26.94 0.31 4.43
CA ASN A 17 -25.83 -0.65 4.28
C ASN A 17 -24.51 0.11 4.11
N ALA A 18 -24.04 0.77 5.17
CA ALA A 18 -22.72 1.38 5.19
C ALA A 18 -21.70 0.42 5.86
N GLN A 19 -21.41 -0.72 5.23
CA GLN A 19 -20.37 -1.65 5.71
C GLN A 19 -18.93 -1.21 5.32
N GLY A 20 -18.77 -0.06 4.66
CA GLY A 20 -17.46 0.51 4.32
C GLY A 20 -16.93 1.49 5.38
N GLY A 21 -15.63 1.77 5.30
CA GLY A 21 -15.01 2.88 6.04
C GLY A 21 -13.78 2.48 6.86
N MET A 22 -12.89 3.45 7.06
CA MET A 22 -11.64 3.32 7.81
C MET A 22 -11.66 4.30 8.99
N TRP A 23 -12.21 3.86 10.10
CA TRP A 23 -12.64 4.68 11.23
C TRP A 23 -11.49 5.03 12.17
N ILE A 24 -11.53 6.24 12.74
CA ILE A 24 -10.60 6.67 13.78
C ILE A 24 -10.98 5.95 15.09
N PRO A 25 -10.06 5.17 15.69
CA PRO A 25 -10.36 4.38 16.89
C PRO A 25 -10.84 5.22 18.10
N LEU A 26 -10.36 6.47 18.21
CA LEU A 26 -10.73 7.40 19.28
C LEU A 26 -12.25 7.69 19.36
N HIS A 27 -13.00 7.49 18.27
CA HIS A 27 -14.42 7.86 18.19
C HIS A 27 -15.38 6.67 18.10
N LEU A 28 -14.89 5.42 18.26
CA LEU A 28 -15.67 4.21 18.01
C LEU A 28 -16.95 4.12 18.85
N GLU A 29 -16.88 4.41 20.14
CA GLU A 29 -18.03 4.40 21.08
C GLU A 29 -19.17 5.29 20.54
N LYS A 30 -18.83 6.50 20.09
CA LYS A 30 -19.80 7.49 19.63
C LYS A 30 -20.31 7.21 18.21
N GLN A 31 -19.46 6.68 17.33
CA GLN A 31 -19.72 6.66 15.88
C GLN A 31 -20.05 5.28 15.31
N ASN A 32 -19.58 4.19 15.93
CA ASN A 32 -19.49 2.89 15.26
C ASN A 32 -20.00 1.72 16.11
N GLU A 33 -19.88 1.79 17.43
CA GLU A 33 -20.14 0.66 18.33
C GLU A 33 -21.52 0.02 18.14
N LYS A 34 -22.58 0.82 18.07
CA LYS A 34 -23.95 0.32 17.86
C LYS A 34 -24.09 -0.49 16.56
N GLU A 35 -23.43 -0.04 15.49
CA GLU A 35 -23.44 -0.76 14.22
C GLU A 35 -22.62 -2.05 14.32
N MET A 36 -21.42 -1.99 14.90
CA MET A 36 -20.59 -3.18 15.10
C MET A 36 -21.32 -4.24 15.94
N GLN A 37 -21.99 -3.83 17.02
CA GLN A 37 -22.81 -4.72 17.86
C GLN A 37 -23.99 -5.31 17.08
N SER A 38 -24.64 -4.50 16.21
CA SER A 38 -25.71 -4.99 15.33
C SER A 38 -25.22 -6.01 14.30
N LEU A 39 -23.96 -5.91 13.88
CA LEU A 39 -23.30 -6.87 12.98
C LEU A 39 -22.74 -8.09 13.71
N GLY A 40 -22.71 -8.08 15.05
CA GLY A 40 -22.40 -9.25 15.87
C GLY A 40 -21.29 -9.08 16.90
N LEU A 41 -20.63 -7.91 16.97
CA LEU A 41 -19.60 -7.61 17.98
C LEU A 41 -20.11 -7.89 19.41
N LYS A 42 -19.25 -8.44 20.26
CA LYS A 42 -19.54 -8.84 21.64
C LYS A 42 -18.63 -8.18 22.69
N ILE A 43 -17.69 -7.36 22.25
CA ILE A 43 -16.85 -6.52 23.12
C ILE A 43 -17.26 -5.05 22.97
N GLU A 44 -16.88 -4.23 23.93
CA GLU A 44 -17.17 -2.79 23.92
C GLU A 44 -16.06 -2.02 23.19
N ALA A 45 -16.32 -0.77 22.81
CA ALA A 45 -15.35 0.10 22.13
C ALA A 45 -14.05 0.27 22.93
N ASP A 46 -14.14 0.34 24.26
CA ASP A 46 -12.99 0.43 25.16
C ASP A 46 -12.11 -0.83 25.18
N ASP A 47 -12.66 -2.01 24.87
CA ASP A 47 -11.85 -3.23 24.69
C ASP A 47 -11.00 -3.10 23.40
N ILE A 48 -11.45 -2.33 22.39
CA ILE A 48 -10.77 -2.11 21.11
C ILE A 48 -9.73 -0.99 21.21
N PHE A 49 -10.13 0.17 21.70
CA PHE A 49 -9.27 1.34 21.86
C PHE A 49 -9.59 2.10 23.14
N ALA A 50 -8.65 2.11 24.07
CA ALA A 50 -8.71 2.94 25.27
C ALA A 50 -7.40 3.71 25.48
N ILE A 51 -7.50 4.93 26.03
CA ILE A 51 -6.33 5.78 26.28
C ILE A 51 -5.57 5.34 27.54
N ALA A 52 -6.30 5.02 28.61
CA ALA A 52 -5.71 4.82 29.94
C ALA A 52 -5.39 3.35 30.27
N GLN A 53 -6.17 2.41 29.72
CA GLN A 53 -6.08 0.98 30.03
C GLN A 53 -5.67 0.17 28.79
N PRO A 54 -5.05 -1.02 28.96
CA PRO A 54 -4.71 -1.88 27.84
C PRO A 54 -5.95 -2.26 27.01
N SER A 55 -5.83 -2.15 25.69
CA SER A 55 -6.88 -2.48 24.72
C SER A 55 -6.28 -3.19 23.50
N LEU A 56 -7.10 -3.60 22.52
CA LEU A 56 -6.60 -4.26 21.30
C LEU A 56 -5.54 -3.42 20.56
N LYS A 57 -5.61 -2.08 20.62
CA LYS A 57 -4.61 -1.19 20.02
C LYS A 57 -3.17 -1.53 20.44
N ASP A 58 -2.98 -1.99 21.68
CA ASP A 58 -1.64 -2.24 22.25
C ASP A 58 -1.01 -3.54 21.73
N ALA A 59 -1.80 -4.35 21.01
CA ALA A 59 -1.30 -5.50 20.27
C ALA A 59 -0.97 -5.14 18.80
N ILE A 60 -1.35 -3.97 18.30
CA ILE A 60 -1.21 -3.60 16.88
C ILE A 60 -0.08 -2.60 16.70
N CYS A 61 0.81 -2.85 15.75
CA CYS A 61 1.91 -1.96 15.40
C CYS A 61 1.97 -1.67 13.91
N GLN A 62 2.55 -0.53 13.55
CA GLN A 62 2.98 -0.30 12.19
C GLN A 62 4.31 -1.02 11.99
N PHE A 63 4.34 -1.94 11.04
CA PHE A 63 5.51 -2.74 10.72
C PHE A 63 6.27 -2.09 9.56
N ASN A 64 7.53 -1.73 9.82
CA ASN A 64 8.46 -1.17 8.85
C ASN A 64 7.91 0.03 8.04
N GLY A 65 7.05 0.85 8.66
CA GLY A 65 6.49 2.09 8.09
C GLY A 65 5.43 1.94 6.99
N GLY A 66 5.27 0.75 6.40
CA GLY A 66 4.39 0.52 5.25
C GLY A 66 3.40 -0.63 5.39
N CYS A 67 3.50 -1.42 6.46
CA CYS A 67 2.62 -2.54 6.77
C CYS A 67 2.06 -2.43 8.20
N THR A 68 1.19 -3.37 8.53
CA THR A 68 0.70 -3.64 9.88
C THR A 68 1.34 -4.93 10.40
N GLY A 69 1.46 -5.06 11.73
CA GLY A 69 1.74 -6.32 12.38
C GLY A 69 1.13 -6.38 13.78
N GLU A 70 1.00 -7.58 14.32
CA GLU A 70 0.27 -7.84 15.55
C GLU A 70 1.01 -8.76 16.54
N MET A 71 0.87 -8.46 17.82
CA MET A 71 1.38 -9.27 18.92
C MET A 71 0.47 -10.45 19.16
N ILE A 72 1.00 -11.66 19.00
CA ILE A 72 0.26 -12.93 19.17
C ILE A 72 0.76 -13.78 20.34
N SER A 73 1.68 -13.24 21.14
CA SER A 73 2.19 -13.88 22.35
C SER A 73 2.54 -12.85 23.45
N PRO A 74 2.66 -13.28 24.72
CA PRO A 74 3.11 -12.42 25.81
C PRO A 74 4.61 -12.09 25.77
N GLU A 75 5.36 -12.65 24.82
CA GLU A 75 6.82 -12.48 24.69
C GLU A 75 7.18 -11.90 23.31
N GLY A 76 6.31 -11.05 22.78
CA GLY A 76 6.63 -10.14 21.69
C GLY A 76 6.65 -10.79 20.30
N LEU A 77 6.10 -12.01 20.16
CA LEU A 77 5.96 -12.66 18.86
C LEU A 77 4.99 -11.85 18.01
N LEU A 78 5.50 -11.40 16.87
CA LEU A 78 4.85 -10.54 15.89
C LEU A 78 4.48 -11.37 14.67
N LEU A 79 3.22 -11.27 14.24
CA LEU A 79 2.76 -11.78 12.95
C LEU A 79 2.59 -10.62 11.96
N THR A 80 2.99 -10.82 10.71
CA THR A 80 2.72 -9.92 9.58
C THR A 80 2.72 -10.73 8.29
N ASN A 81 2.53 -10.11 7.12
CA ASN A 81 2.57 -10.82 5.84
C ASN A 81 4.00 -11.23 5.44
N HIS A 82 4.09 -12.28 4.61
CA HIS A 82 5.34 -12.70 3.98
C HIS A 82 5.88 -11.56 3.11
N HIS A 83 5.03 -10.89 2.33
CA HIS A 83 5.46 -9.78 1.49
C HIS A 83 5.90 -8.53 2.30
N CYS A 84 5.38 -8.34 3.51
CA CYS A 84 5.82 -7.29 4.43
C CYS A 84 7.21 -7.59 5.02
N GLY A 85 7.45 -8.85 5.40
CA GLY A 85 8.76 -9.33 5.86
C GLY A 85 9.79 -9.53 4.73
N PHE A 86 9.37 -9.48 3.46
CA PHE A 86 10.18 -9.93 2.32
C PHE A 86 11.51 -9.18 2.18
N GLY A 87 11.54 -7.88 2.48
CA GLY A 87 12.79 -7.11 2.49
C GLY A 87 13.83 -7.68 3.47
N ALA A 88 13.38 -8.09 4.67
CA ALA A 88 14.25 -8.74 5.65
C ALA A 88 14.62 -10.18 5.25
N ILE A 89 13.66 -10.95 4.72
CA ILE A 89 13.90 -12.32 4.22
C ILE A 89 14.98 -12.30 3.13
N GLN A 90 14.87 -11.36 2.19
CA GLN A 90 15.84 -11.19 1.11
C GLN A 90 17.21 -10.77 1.65
N GLN A 91 17.25 -9.79 2.55
CA GLN A 91 18.50 -9.30 3.14
C GLN A 91 19.26 -10.39 3.91
N LEU A 92 18.53 -11.28 4.58
CA LEU A 92 19.10 -12.36 5.40
C LEU A 92 19.45 -13.62 4.60
N SER A 93 18.93 -13.75 3.37
CA SER A 93 19.18 -14.92 2.52
C SER A 93 20.57 -14.88 1.89
N SER A 94 21.17 -16.06 1.72
CA SER A 94 22.41 -16.28 0.97
C SER A 94 22.29 -17.51 0.08
N LEU A 95 23.33 -17.80 -0.74
CA LEU A 95 23.38 -19.04 -1.52
C LEU A 95 23.39 -20.29 -0.62
N GLU A 96 24.02 -20.18 0.56
CA GLU A 96 24.08 -21.26 1.54
C GLU A 96 22.78 -21.39 2.33
N ASN A 97 22.16 -20.26 2.67
CA ASN A 97 20.94 -20.18 3.46
C ASN A 97 19.87 -19.40 2.68
N ASN A 98 19.23 -20.08 1.72
CA ASN A 98 18.21 -19.45 0.88
C ASN A 98 16.82 -19.50 1.56
N TYR A 99 16.51 -18.48 2.37
CA TYR A 99 15.23 -18.40 3.09
C TYR A 99 14.05 -18.02 2.18
N ILE A 100 14.31 -17.45 1.00
CA ILE A 100 13.28 -17.18 0.00
C ILE A 100 12.70 -18.49 -0.54
N GLU A 101 13.57 -19.43 -0.93
CA GLU A 101 13.17 -20.71 -1.52
C GLU A 101 12.76 -21.75 -0.47
N ASN A 102 13.49 -21.84 0.64
CA ASN A 102 13.31 -22.91 1.62
C ASN A 102 12.44 -22.50 2.82
N GLY A 103 12.18 -21.20 2.98
CA GLY A 103 11.67 -20.66 4.24
C GLY A 103 12.73 -20.68 5.34
N TYR A 104 12.32 -20.28 6.53
CA TYR A 104 13.16 -20.27 7.73
C TYR A 104 12.30 -20.44 8.96
N TRP A 105 12.80 -21.18 9.96
CA TRP A 105 12.13 -21.37 11.25
C TRP A 105 13.17 -21.51 12.34
N ALA A 106 13.37 -20.46 13.13
CA ALA A 106 14.13 -20.55 14.36
C ALA A 106 13.55 -21.69 15.21
N GLN A 107 14.40 -22.54 15.79
CA GLN A 107 13.94 -23.64 16.66
C GLN A 107 13.83 -23.22 18.12
N ASN A 108 14.40 -22.07 18.46
CA ASN A 108 14.43 -21.45 19.78
C ASN A 108 14.79 -19.96 19.62
N ARG A 109 14.82 -19.22 20.74
CA ARG A 109 15.09 -17.77 20.74
C ARG A 109 16.50 -17.42 20.28
N GLU A 110 17.46 -18.29 20.56
CA GLU A 110 18.88 -18.05 20.24
C GLU A 110 19.14 -18.11 18.73
N GLN A 111 18.25 -18.76 17.98
CA GLN A 111 18.32 -18.84 16.53
C GLN A 111 17.65 -17.65 15.83
N GLU A 112 16.81 -16.87 16.51
CA GLU A 112 16.13 -15.72 15.91
C GLU A 112 17.14 -14.70 15.35
N LEU A 113 17.00 -14.34 14.08
CA LEU A 113 17.99 -13.57 13.34
C LEU A 113 17.73 -12.08 13.51
N PRO A 114 18.71 -11.25 13.89
CA PRO A 114 18.56 -9.79 13.86
C PRO A 114 18.19 -9.33 12.44
N ALA A 115 17.20 -8.44 12.30
CA ALA A 115 16.79 -7.87 11.01
C ALA A 115 17.07 -6.35 10.99
N PRO A 116 18.28 -5.91 10.59
CA PRO A 116 18.68 -4.51 10.66
C PRO A 116 17.74 -3.59 9.88
N GLY A 117 17.29 -2.52 10.52
CA GLY A 117 16.41 -1.51 9.91
C GLY A 117 14.91 -1.84 9.99
N VAL A 118 14.53 -3.07 10.35
CA VAL A 118 13.13 -3.42 10.62
C VAL A 118 12.70 -2.77 11.93
N THR A 119 11.51 -2.16 11.93
CA THR A 119 10.95 -1.48 13.11
C THR A 119 9.49 -1.87 13.35
N ALA A 120 9.08 -1.79 14.61
CA ALA A 120 7.69 -1.96 15.04
C ALA A 120 7.26 -0.74 15.87
N MET A 121 6.31 0.05 15.34
CA MET A 121 5.83 1.27 15.99
C MET A 121 4.43 1.09 16.58
N PHE A 122 4.30 1.26 17.90
CA PHE A 122 3.02 1.18 18.61
C PHE A 122 2.43 2.56 18.90
N ILE A 123 1.11 2.66 18.92
CA ILE A 123 0.39 3.88 19.32
C ILE A 123 0.15 3.86 20.83
N ALA A 124 0.88 4.69 21.57
CA ALA A 124 0.71 4.84 23.01
C ALA A 124 -0.57 5.62 23.34
N ARG A 125 -0.77 6.77 22.69
CA ARG A 125 -1.88 7.70 22.94
C ARG A 125 -2.28 8.42 21.66
N MET A 126 -3.56 8.78 21.55
CA MET A 126 -4.11 9.60 20.47
C MET A 126 -4.94 10.75 21.04
N GLU A 127 -4.84 11.94 20.45
CA GLU A 127 -5.55 13.14 20.87
C GLU A 127 -6.08 13.91 19.66
N ASP A 128 -7.29 14.47 19.77
CA ASP A 128 -7.75 15.50 18.84
C ASP A 128 -7.13 16.85 19.25
N VAL A 129 -6.30 17.39 18.36
CA VAL A 129 -5.62 18.69 18.56
C VAL A 129 -6.10 19.73 17.57
N THR A 130 -7.25 19.51 16.92
CA THR A 130 -7.78 20.36 15.84
C THR A 130 -7.91 21.82 16.27
N ALA A 131 -8.48 22.07 17.46
CA ALA A 131 -8.68 23.43 17.97
C ALA A 131 -7.35 24.19 18.16
N LEU A 132 -6.30 23.50 18.62
CA LEU A 132 -4.96 24.07 18.77
C LEU A 132 -4.27 24.26 17.43
N ALA A 133 -4.38 23.26 16.53
CA ALA A 133 -3.77 23.31 15.20
C ALA A 133 -4.33 24.46 14.35
N LEU A 134 -5.64 24.72 14.47
CA LEU A 134 -6.34 25.78 13.74
C LEU A 134 -6.45 27.11 14.51
N LEU A 135 -5.74 27.26 15.63
CA LEU A 135 -5.77 28.50 16.41
C LEU A 135 -5.27 29.68 15.57
N GLY A 136 -6.09 30.74 15.47
CA GLY A 136 -5.76 31.92 14.67
C GLY A 136 -5.87 31.71 13.17
N VAL A 137 -6.36 30.56 12.69
CA VAL A 137 -6.64 30.31 11.27
C VAL A 137 -8.07 30.77 10.94
N SER A 138 -8.22 31.56 9.88
CA SER A 138 -9.54 31.92 9.34
C SER A 138 -9.72 31.48 7.89
N GLU A 139 -10.97 31.37 7.43
CA GLU A 139 -11.31 31.02 6.04
C GLU A 139 -10.84 32.05 5.01
N SER A 140 -10.55 33.29 5.45
CA SER A 140 -10.14 34.40 4.58
C SER A 140 -8.63 34.53 4.39
N MET A 141 -7.83 33.68 5.04
CA MET A 141 -6.37 33.72 4.91
C MET A 141 -5.93 33.20 3.53
N ALA A 142 -4.85 33.79 2.98
CA ALA A 142 -4.12 33.17 1.88
C ALA A 142 -3.55 31.81 2.32
N GLU A 143 -3.46 30.84 1.40
CA GLU A 143 -3.09 29.46 1.74
C GLU A 143 -1.70 29.35 2.33
N GLU A 144 -0.74 30.11 1.83
CA GLU A 144 0.63 30.12 2.33
C GLU A 144 0.67 30.63 3.78
N ALA A 145 -0.07 31.70 4.07
CA ALA A 145 -0.19 32.26 5.41
C ALA A 145 -0.93 31.30 6.35
N ARG A 146 -2.01 30.67 5.87
CA ARG A 146 -2.76 29.64 6.60
C ARG A 146 -1.86 28.46 6.97
N GLN A 147 -1.14 27.91 5.99
CA GLN A 147 -0.25 26.77 6.22
C GLN A 147 0.89 27.15 7.17
N SER A 148 1.50 28.33 7.01
CA SER A 148 2.53 28.83 7.92
C SER A 148 2.01 28.97 9.36
N GLN A 149 0.79 29.46 9.55
CA GLN A 149 0.19 29.56 10.90
C GLN A 149 -0.06 28.18 11.51
N ILE A 150 -0.55 27.22 10.71
CA ILE A 150 -0.75 25.84 11.15
C ILE A 150 0.60 25.22 11.54
N ASP A 151 1.64 25.38 10.71
CA ASP A 151 2.97 24.82 10.99
C ASP A 151 3.55 25.36 12.31
N LYS A 152 3.36 26.65 12.58
CA LYS A 152 3.72 27.26 13.87
C LYS A 152 2.94 26.63 15.03
N ASN A 153 1.63 26.47 14.88
CA ASN A 153 0.78 25.86 15.90
C ASN A 153 1.19 24.39 16.15
N LEU A 154 1.45 23.62 15.08
CA LEU A 154 1.89 22.24 15.16
C LEU A 154 3.25 22.11 15.85
N ALA A 155 4.20 22.99 15.55
CA ALA A 155 5.49 23.05 16.23
C ALA A 155 5.30 23.32 17.74
N GLN A 156 4.43 24.26 18.10
CA GLN A 156 4.13 24.58 19.50
C GLN A 156 3.44 23.42 20.22
N ILE A 157 2.51 22.73 19.56
CA ILE A 157 1.87 21.52 20.11
C ILE A 157 2.92 20.44 20.41
N ARG A 158 3.88 20.21 19.49
CA ARG A 158 4.95 19.23 19.68
C ARG A 158 5.81 19.54 20.91
N VAL A 159 6.16 20.81 21.11
CA VAL A 159 6.98 21.24 22.25
C VAL A 159 6.24 21.06 23.57
N ASN A 160 4.93 21.33 23.61
CA ASN A 160 4.15 21.30 24.85
C ASN A 160 3.54 19.94 25.20
N THR A 161 3.49 19.02 24.23
CA THR A 161 2.92 17.70 24.46
C THR A 161 3.85 16.88 25.35
N LYS A 162 3.31 16.42 26.48
CA LYS A 162 4.02 15.51 27.38
C LYS A 162 4.24 14.16 26.68
N LYS A 163 5.48 13.70 26.70
CA LYS A 163 5.92 12.37 26.22
C LYS A 163 7.10 11.90 27.04
N GLU A 164 7.32 10.59 27.04
CA GLU A 164 8.52 9.99 27.60
C GLU A 164 9.74 10.14 26.67
N LYS A 165 10.94 9.83 27.18
CA LYS A 165 12.19 9.93 26.40
C LYS A 165 12.23 8.97 25.20
N TRP A 166 11.61 7.79 25.34
CA TRP A 166 11.52 6.73 24.33
C TRP A 166 10.28 6.85 23.43
N GLU A 167 9.49 7.91 23.60
CA GLU A 167 8.31 8.19 22.80
C GLU A 167 8.59 9.27 21.74
N ASP A 168 7.83 9.23 20.65
CA ASP A 168 7.82 10.26 19.60
C ASP A 168 6.40 10.85 19.45
N ILE A 169 6.30 11.99 18.76
CA ILE A 169 5.03 12.66 18.49
C ILE A 169 4.84 12.76 16.99
N GLN A 170 3.75 12.19 16.48
CA GLN A 170 3.26 12.45 15.13
C GLN A 170 2.00 13.29 15.19
N ILE A 171 1.85 14.26 14.29
CA ILE A 171 0.61 15.01 14.12
C ILE A 171 0.24 14.89 12.65
N ARG A 172 -0.98 14.44 12.37
CA ARG A 172 -1.44 14.14 11.01
C ARG A 172 -2.73 14.89 10.69
N PRO A 173 -2.88 15.43 9.47
CA PRO A 173 -4.12 16.05 9.01
C PRO A 173 -5.13 14.97 8.59
N PHE A 174 -6.40 15.23 8.88
CA PHE A 174 -7.56 14.39 8.53
C PHE A 174 -8.60 15.25 7.83
N TYR A 175 -9.47 14.61 7.04
CA TYR A 175 -10.50 15.29 6.23
C TYR A 175 -9.90 16.45 5.41
N ASN A 176 -8.85 16.17 4.63
CA ASN A 176 -8.12 17.16 3.82
C ASN A 176 -7.58 18.37 4.62
N GLY A 177 -7.25 18.19 5.91
CA GLY A 177 -6.72 19.26 6.77
C GLY A 177 -7.79 20.11 7.47
N ASN A 178 -9.01 19.59 7.58
CA ASN A 178 -10.07 20.16 8.43
C ASN A 178 -9.97 19.68 9.89
N GLN A 179 -9.27 18.58 10.15
CA GLN A 179 -8.99 18.08 11.51
C GLN A 179 -7.53 17.67 11.65
N TYR A 180 -7.02 17.68 12.88
CA TYR A 180 -5.64 17.29 13.19
C TYR A 180 -5.63 16.42 14.44
N TYR A 181 -4.99 15.26 14.33
CA TYR A 181 -4.82 14.34 15.45
C TYR A 181 -3.35 14.14 15.75
N LEU A 182 -3.04 14.15 17.04
CA LEU A 182 -1.74 13.85 17.60
C LEU A 182 -1.68 12.38 18.02
N PHE A 183 -0.55 11.75 17.76
CA PHE A 183 -0.21 10.39 18.14
C PHE A 183 1.08 10.42 18.94
N VAL A 184 1.07 9.90 20.15
CA VAL A 184 2.28 9.54 20.89
C VAL A 184 2.61 8.10 20.54
N THR A 185 3.84 7.86 20.08
CA THR A 185 4.25 6.57 19.53
C THR A 185 5.50 6.02 20.19
N GLN A 186 5.65 4.69 20.23
CA GLN A 186 6.84 4.00 20.71
C GLN A 186 7.39 3.11 19.59
N THR A 187 8.62 3.34 19.16
CA THR A 187 9.23 2.62 18.03
C THR A 187 10.34 1.69 18.50
N PHE A 188 10.09 0.39 18.43
CA PHE A 188 11.08 -0.65 18.70
C PHE A 188 11.96 -0.88 17.47
N ARG A 189 13.27 -1.00 17.71
CA ARG A 189 14.31 -1.06 16.66
C ARG A 189 15.13 -2.35 16.68
N ASP A 190 14.99 -3.17 17.71
CA ASP A 190 15.43 -4.58 17.72
C ASP A 190 14.21 -5.46 17.40
N VAL A 191 14.03 -5.76 16.11
CA VAL A 191 13.02 -6.68 15.62
C VAL A 191 13.74 -7.82 14.92
N ARG A 192 13.52 -9.05 15.37
CA ARG A 192 14.26 -10.23 14.90
C ARG A 192 13.37 -11.14 14.08
N PHE A 193 13.90 -11.69 13.00
CA PHE A 193 13.23 -12.64 12.14
C PHE A 193 13.15 -14.02 12.81
N VAL A 194 11.93 -14.53 12.96
CA VAL A 194 11.63 -15.78 13.67
C VAL A 194 11.34 -16.90 12.67
N GLY A 195 10.53 -16.62 11.65
CA GLY A 195 10.28 -17.60 10.62
C GLY A 195 9.35 -17.13 9.51
N ALA A 196 9.43 -17.81 8.37
CA ALA A 196 8.54 -17.64 7.24
C ALA A 196 8.44 -18.96 6.47
N PRO A 197 7.29 -19.25 5.85
CA PRO A 197 7.20 -20.32 4.87
C PRO A 197 8.07 -20.00 3.63
N PRO A 198 8.41 -21.00 2.80
CA PRO A 198 9.02 -20.75 1.50
C PRO A 198 8.11 -19.89 0.62
N SER A 199 8.69 -19.18 -0.37
CA SER A 199 7.92 -18.30 -1.27
C SER A 199 6.87 -19.05 -2.09
N SER A 200 7.06 -20.35 -2.36
CA SER A 200 6.05 -21.22 -2.98
C SER A 200 4.80 -21.44 -2.12
N ILE A 201 4.82 -21.04 -0.85
CA ILE A 201 3.64 -20.94 0.03
C ILE A 201 3.32 -19.48 0.32
N GLY A 202 4.32 -18.68 0.71
CA GLY A 202 4.19 -17.28 1.11
C GLY A 202 3.75 -16.33 -0.01
N LYS A 203 3.98 -16.74 -1.27
CA LYS A 203 3.60 -16.01 -2.49
C LYS A 203 3.09 -16.98 -3.59
N PHE A 204 2.46 -18.09 -3.21
CA PHE A 204 1.85 -19.04 -4.15
C PHE A 204 0.92 -18.33 -5.14
N GLY A 205 1.11 -18.61 -6.43
CA GLY A 205 0.46 -17.96 -7.57
C GLY A 205 1.01 -16.58 -7.94
N ALA A 206 1.98 -16.06 -7.18
CA ALA A 206 2.74 -14.83 -7.37
C ALA A 206 1.98 -13.73 -8.14
N ASP A 207 2.38 -13.44 -9.37
CA ASP A 207 1.77 -12.38 -10.16
C ASP A 207 0.39 -12.80 -10.69
N THR A 208 0.21 -14.04 -11.18
CA THR A 208 -1.07 -14.52 -11.75
C THR A 208 -2.22 -14.38 -10.77
N ASP A 209 -2.00 -14.77 -9.52
CA ASP A 209 -3.03 -14.71 -8.49
C ASP A 209 -3.11 -13.34 -7.81
N ASN A 210 -2.13 -12.43 -7.95
CA ASN A 210 -2.14 -11.12 -7.30
C ASN A 210 -3.40 -10.29 -7.62
N TRP A 211 -4.02 -9.68 -6.61
CA TRP A 211 -5.36 -9.05 -6.65
C TRP A 211 -6.53 -10.00 -7.00
N VAL A 212 -6.32 -11.32 -7.14
CA VAL A 212 -7.38 -12.26 -7.55
C VAL A 212 -7.96 -13.02 -6.35
N TRP A 213 -9.27 -13.28 -6.42
CA TRP A 213 -9.97 -14.32 -5.66
C TRP A 213 -10.67 -15.27 -6.65
N PRO A 214 -10.69 -16.61 -6.42
CA PRO A 214 -10.19 -17.36 -5.26
C PRO A 214 -8.67 -17.36 -5.06
N ARG A 215 -8.21 -17.25 -3.80
CA ARG A 215 -6.79 -17.17 -3.42
C ARG A 215 -6.36 -18.28 -2.46
N HIS A 216 -5.14 -18.81 -2.65
CA HIS A 216 -4.62 -19.94 -1.88
C HIS A 216 -3.20 -19.70 -1.31
N THR A 217 -2.85 -18.44 -1.04
CA THR A 217 -1.52 -18.04 -0.57
C THR A 217 -1.43 -18.04 0.95
N GLY A 218 -0.37 -18.66 1.50
CA GLY A 218 -0.03 -18.59 2.92
C GLY A 218 0.83 -17.36 3.23
N ASP A 219 0.32 -16.17 2.95
CA ASP A 219 1.07 -14.91 3.02
C ASP A 219 1.30 -14.45 4.46
N PHE A 220 2.27 -15.05 5.15
CA PHE A 220 2.66 -14.66 6.50
C PHE A 220 4.16 -14.79 6.75
N SER A 221 4.67 -14.00 7.69
CA SER A 221 5.99 -14.13 8.28
C SER A 221 5.92 -13.73 9.75
N MET A 222 6.90 -14.19 10.52
CA MET A 222 6.96 -14.02 11.96
C MET A 222 8.26 -13.34 12.36
N PHE A 223 8.11 -12.36 13.24
CA PHE A 223 9.20 -11.64 13.86
C PHE A 223 9.01 -11.66 15.37
N ARG A 224 10.02 -11.19 16.12
CA ARG A 224 9.89 -10.93 17.53
C ARG A 224 10.42 -9.54 17.84
N VAL A 225 9.64 -8.79 18.59
CA VAL A 225 10.07 -7.49 19.12
C VAL A 225 10.91 -7.74 20.35
N TYR A 226 12.10 -7.14 20.39
CA TYR A 226 13.00 -7.14 21.54
C TYR A 226 13.06 -5.74 22.16
N ALA A 227 13.35 -5.70 23.45
CA ALA A 227 13.37 -4.50 24.27
C ALA A 227 14.58 -4.51 25.22
N GLY A 228 14.89 -3.34 25.78
CA GLY A 228 15.79 -3.25 26.92
C GLY A 228 15.26 -4.02 28.14
N LYS A 229 16.09 -4.20 29.17
CA LYS A 229 15.71 -4.91 30.41
C LYS A 229 14.55 -4.24 31.18
N ASP A 230 14.30 -2.98 30.90
CA ASP A 230 13.19 -2.15 31.38
C ASP A 230 11.91 -2.30 30.53
N ASN A 231 11.92 -3.19 29.53
CA ASN A 231 10.85 -3.40 28.55
C ASN A 231 10.59 -2.18 27.64
N LEU A 232 11.57 -1.28 27.50
CA LEU A 232 11.50 -0.09 26.65
C LEU A 232 12.18 -0.29 25.29
N PRO A 233 11.84 0.54 24.28
CA PRO A 233 12.51 0.51 22.99
C PRO A 233 14.03 0.66 23.11
N ALA A 234 14.77 -0.23 22.45
CA ALA A 234 16.22 -0.21 22.38
C ALA A 234 16.70 -0.49 20.96
N GLU A 235 17.91 -0.04 20.65
CA GLU A 235 18.67 -0.55 19.51
C GLU A 235 19.05 -2.02 19.73
N TYR A 236 19.44 -2.72 18.67
CA TYR A 236 19.89 -4.11 18.77
C TYR A 236 21.01 -4.28 19.80
N SER A 237 20.81 -5.24 20.70
CA SER A 237 21.82 -5.73 21.64
C SER A 237 21.60 -7.21 21.92
N LYS A 238 22.69 -7.94 22.13
CA LYS A 238 22.62 -9.35 22.57
C LYS A 238 21.98 -9.48 23.96
N ASP A 239 22.01 -8.43 24.76
CA ASP A 239 21.43 -8.40 26.11
C ASP A 239 19.95 -8.00 26.14
N ASN A 240 19.39 -7.60 24.99
CA ASN A 240 17.96 -7.30 24.90
C ASN A 240 17.14 -8.56 25.14
N VAL A 241 15.96 -8.37 25.71
CA VAL A 241 15.02 -9.44 26.05
C VAL A 241 13.76 -9.33 25.20
N PRO A 242 13.01 -10.43 25.02
CA PRO A 242 11.70 -10.39 24.36
C PRO A 242 10.79 -9.32 24.97
N PHE A 243 10.23 -8.46 24.12
CA PHE A 243 9.29 -7.43 24.53
C PHE A 243 8.03 -8.08 25.12
N ARG A 244 7.58 -7.56 26.26
CA ARG A 244 6.32 -7.96 26.90
C ARG A 244 5.26 -6.93 26.56
N PRO A 245 4.37 -7.20 25.58
CA PRO A 245 3.37 -6.24 25.17
C PRO A 245 2.29 -6.08 26.25
N LYS A 246 1.67 -4.90 26.34
CA LYS A 246 0.54 -4.66 27.25
C LYS A 246 -0.67 -5.54 26.90
N LYS A 247 -0.80 -5.91 25.63
CA LYS A 247 -1.83 -6.80 25.09
C LYS A 247 -1.24 -7.66 23.98
N HIS A 248 -1.70 -8.89 23.89
CA HIS A 248 -1.51 -9.76 22.73
C HIS A 248 -2.85 -10.42 22.39
N LEU A 249 -3.00 -10.85 21.15
CA LEU A 249 -4.24 -11.43 20.64
C LEU A 249 -4.37 -12.90 21.04
N GLY A 250 -5.59 -13.28 21.45
CA GLY A 250 -5.96 -14.69 21.48
C GLY A 250 -6.18 -15.19 20.05
N ILE A 251 -5.86 -16.45 19.77
CA ILE A 251 -5.97 -17.03 18.43
C ILE A 251 -7.08 -18.08 18.41
N SER A 252 -8.09 -17.86 17.57
CA SER A 252 -9.25 -18.75 17.48
C SER A 252 -8.96 -19.97 16.63
N LEU A 253 -9.36 -21.15 17.11
CA LEU A 253 -9.39 -22.40 16.34
C LEU A 253 -10.80 -22.76 15.85
N ASP A 254 -11.81 -21.92 16.11
CA ASP A 254 -13.20 -22.20 15.75
C ASP A 254 -13.48 -22.01 14.25
N GLY A 255 -12.56 -21.37 13.54
CA GLY A 255 -12.72 -21.03 12.14
C GLY A 255 -13.72 -19.90 11.89
N VAL A 256 -14.05 -19.73 10.61
CA VAL A 256 -14.97 -18.70 10.12
C VAL A 256 -16.10 -19.34 9.31
N ARG A 257 -17.23 -18.62 9.21
CA ARG A 257 -18.38 -18.97 8.35
C ARG A 257 -18.98 -17.69 7.75
N GLU A 258 -19.64 -17.82 6.60
CA GLU A 258 -20.46 -16.74 6.03
C GLU A 258 -21.30 -16.02 7.11
N GLY A 259 -21.22 -14.70 7.13
CA GLY A 259 -21.95 -13.83 8.05
C GLY A 259 -21.32 -13.66 9.44
N ASP A 260 -20.23 -14.35 9.78
CA ASP A 260 -19.50 -14.06 11.02
C ASP A 260 -18.95 -12.63 10.99
N PHE A 261 -19.07 -11.91 12.11
CA PHE A 261 -18.52 -10.56 12.27
C PHE A 261 -17.00 -10.60 12.14
N THR A 262 -16.45 -9.62 11.41
CA THR A 262 -15.01 -9.38 11.32
C THR A 262 -14.69 -7.92 11.57
N MET A 263 -13.58 -7.65 12.26
CA MET A 263 -12.96 -6.32 12.26
C MET A 263 -11.49 -6.43 11.89
N VAL A 264 -10.98 -5.48 11.11
CA VAL A 264 -9.58 -5.39 10.70
C VAL A 264 -9.00 -4.09 11.25
N PHE A 265 -7.87 -4.22 11.96
CA PHE A 265 -7.24 -3.11 12.68
C PHE A 265 -5.82 -2.87 12.14
N GLY A 266 -5.54 -1.72 11.52
CA GLY A 266 -4.21 -1.51 10.92
C GLY A 266 -3.95 -0.09 10.42
N PHE A 267 -2.94 0.06 9.57
CA PHE A 267 -2.41 1.35 9.11
C PHE A 267 -2.63 1.57 7.62
N PRO A 268 -3.89 1.76 7.15
CA PRO A 268 -4.16 2.03 5.75
C PRO A 268 -3.38 3.28 5.28
N GLY A 269 -2.75 3.16 4.11
CA GLY A 269 -1.82 4.14 3.58
C GLY A 269 -2.53 5.37 3.03
N ARG A 270 -3.32 5.21 1.96
CA ARG A 270 -4.00 6.31 1.29
C ARG A 270 -5.29 5.88 0.60
N THR A 271 -6.32 6.71 0.72
CA THR A 271 -7.57 6.69 -0.07
C THR A 271 -7.90 8.11 -0.49
N ASP A 272 -8.82 8.27 -1.43
CA ASP A 272 -9.30 9.57 -1.90
C ASP A 272 -10.83 9.48 -2.19
N GLU A 273 -11.61 9.10 -1.15
CA GLU A 273 -13.05 8.78 -1.22
C GLU A 273 -13.96 9.98 -1.48
N TYR A 274 -13.48 11.19 -1.20
CA TYR A 274 -14.29 12.42 -1.26
C TYR A 274 -13.96 13.32 -2.43
N LEU A 275 -13.29 12.77 -3.44
CA LEU A 275 -13.02 13.43 -4.70
C LEU A 275 -14.31 13.75 -5.47
N PRO A 276 -14.33 14.88 -6.22
CA PRO A 276 -15.42 15.16 -7.15
C PRO A 276 -15.39 14.18 -8.33
N GLU A 277 -16.52 14.07 -9.04
CA GLU A 277 -16.72 13.22 -10.20
C GLU A 277 -15.66 13.50 -11.29
N ALA A 278 -15.35 14.78 -11.53
CA ALA A 278 -14.34 15.18 -12.50
C ALA A 278 -12.95 14.59 -12.19
N ALA A 279 -12.58 14.49 -10.91
CA ALA A 279 -11.29 13.97 -10.50
C ALA A 279 -11.21 12.44 -10.69
N ILE A 280 -12.23 11.71 -10.25
CA ILE A 280 -12.24 10.25 -10.40
C ILE A 280 -12.34 9.85 -11.88
N ARG A 281 -13.06 10.62 -12.70
CA ARG A 281 -13.15 10.41 -14.14
C ARG A 281 -11.80 10.61 -14.79
N GLN A 282 -11.13 11.70 -14.46
CA GLN A 282 -9.77 11.96 -14.93
C GLN A 282 -8.81 10.81 -14.55
N VAL A 283 -8.89 10.29 -13.33
CA VAL A 283 -8.07 9.13 -12.92
C VAL A 283 -8.37 7.92 -13.81
N GLY A 284 -9.62 7.47 -13.87
CA GLY A 284 -9.96 6.21 -14.54
C GLY A 284 -10.06 6.26 -16.07
N GLU A 285 -10.26 7.44 -16.68
CA GLU A 285 -10.42 7.59 -18.13
C GLU A 285 -9.23 8.26 -18.83
N VAL A 286 -8.32 8.90 -18.08
CA VAL A 286 -7.16 9.62 -18.66
C VAL A 286 -5.84 9.15 -18.07
N LEU A 287 -5.65 9.22 -16.76
CA LEU A 287 -4.34 9.00 -16.13
C LEU A 287 -3.99 7.51 -16.00
N ASP A 288 -4.88 6.69 -15.47
CA ASP A 288 -4.67 5.24 -15.35
C ASP A 288 -4.49 4.57 -16.72
N PRO A 289 -5.29 4.87 -17.77
CA PRO A 289 -5.06 4.32 -19.10
C PRO A 289 -3.65 4.62 -19.64
N ALA A 290 -3.16 5.85 -19.45
CA ALA A 290 -1.81 6.23 -19.89
C ALA A 290 -0.73 5.42 -19.16
N LYS A 291 -0.78 5.37 -17.82
CA LYS A 291 0.19 4.59 -17.03
C LYS A 291 0.13 3.09 -17.36
N VAL A 292 -1.07 2.54 -17.59
CA VAL A 292 -1.25 1.14 -18.02
C VAL A 292 -0.64 0.91 -19.40
N ALA A 293 -0.86 1.80 -20.37
CA ALA A 293 -0.29 1.67 -21.69
C ALA A 293 1.25 1.72 -21.68
N ILE A 294 1.84 2.64 -20.90
CA ILE A 294 3.30 2.76 -20.76
C ILE A 294 3.88 1.48 -20.14
N ARG A 295 3.30 1.00 -19.04
CA ARG A 295 3.77 -0.22 -18.37
C ARG A 295 3.56 -1.46 -19.20
N ASP A 296 2.47 -1.56 -19.95
CA ASP A 296 2.23 -2.66 -20.89
C ASP A 296 3.34 -2.75 -21.95
N ARG A 297 3.76 -1.60 -22.53
CA ARG A 297 4.92 -1.56 -23.46
C ARG A 297 6.21 -2.03 -22.79
N ALA A 298 6.52 -1.53 -21.60
CA ALA A 298 7.72 -1.93 -20.85
C ALA A 298 7.71 -3.43 -20.50
N LEU A 299 6.60 -3.93 -19.96
CA LEU A 299 6.44 -5.33 -19.57
C LEU A 299 6.56 -6.26 -20.79
N LYS A 300 5.93 -5.92 -21.92
CA LYS A 300 6.06 -6.71 -23.17
C LYS A 300 7.50 -6.77 -23.68
N ALA A 301 8.22 -5.64 -23.64
CA ALA A 301 9.63 -5.61 -24.01
C ALA A 301 10.46 -6.51 -23.08
N MET A 302 10.31 -6.37 -21.76
CA MET A 302 11.02 -7.19 -20.76
C MET A 302 10.70 -8.69 -20.89
N ASP A 303 9.41 -9.05 -20.99
CA ASP A 303 8.93 -10.43 -21.10
C ASP A 303 9.53 -11.14 -22.32
N GLY A 304 9.68 -10.41 -23.45
CA GLY A 304 10.32 -10.92 -24.65
C GLY A 304 11.76 -11.41 -24.46
N PHE A 305 12.52 -10.80 -23.55
CA PHE A 305 13.86 -11.25 -23.18
C PHE A 305 13.83 -12.30 -22.07
N MET A 306 13.00 -12.09 -21.03
CA MET A 306 12.86 -13.03 -19.91
C MET A 306 12.43 -14.43 -20.35
N ARG A 307 11.64 -14.55 -21.43
CA ARG A 307 11.26 -15.84 -22.02
C ARG A 307 12.39 -16.55 -22.78
N LYS A 308 13.37 -15.80 -23.28
CA LYS A 308 14.46 -16.31 -24.13
C LYS A 308 15.71 -16.65 -23.34
N ASP A 309 15.96 -15.96 -22.24
CA ASP A 309 17.18 -16.12 -21.44
C ASP A 309 16.86 -16.27 -19.94
N PRO A 310 17.14 -17.46 -19.35
CA PRO A 310 17.00 -17.69 -17.91
C PRO A 310 17.79 -16.70 -17.03
N ALA A 311 18.97 -16.26 -17.46
CA ALA A 311 19.78 -15.31 -16.69
C ALA A 311 19.14 -13.91 -16.67
N VAL A 312 18.50 -13.49 -17.77
CA VAL A 312 17.69 -12.26 -17.80
C VAL A 312 16.44 -12.42 -16.95
N LYS A 313 15.76 -13.57 -17.01
CA LYS A 313 14.60 -13.85 -16.16
C LYS A 313 14.94 -13.70 -14.68
N ILE A 314 16.04 -14.30 -14.23
CA ILE A 314 16.52 -14.19 -12.85
C ILE A 314 16.77 -12.73 -12.46
N ALA A 315 17.41 -11.95 -13.34
CA ALA A 315 17.74 -10.56 -13.06
C ALA A 315 16.50 -9.64 -13.03
N TYR A 316 15.51 -9.86 -13.91
CA TYR A 316 14.38 -8.95 -14.10
C TYR A 316 13.09 -9.38 -13.41
N VAL A 317 12.94 -10.61 -12.92
CA VAL A 317 11.66 -11.08 -12.35
C VAL A 317 11.12 -10.20 -11.23
N ALA A 318 11.98 -9.72 -10.32
CA ALA A 318 11.56 -8.84 -9.24
C ALA A 318 11.11 -7.46 -9.75
N ARG A 319 11.82 -6.91 -10.73
CA ARG A 319 11.46 -5.63 -11.37
C ARG A 319 10.16 -5.76 -12.15
N PHE A 320 10.02 -6.83 -12.95
CA PHE A 320 8.84 -7.15 -13.71
C PHE A 320 7.61 -7.24 -12.81
N ALA A 321 7.68 -8.02 -11.72
CA ALA A 321 6.59 -8.17 -10.76
C ALA A 321 6.19 -6.82 -10.12
N SER A 322 7.17 -5.98 -9.76
CA SER A 322 6.92 -4.65 -9.20
C SER A 322 6.16 -3.72 -10.18
N ILE A 323 6.53 -3.75 -11.46
CA ILE A 323 5.85 -2.98 -12.52
C ILE A 323 4.46 -3.55 -12.77
N ALA A 324 4.35 -4.88 -12.90
CA ALA A 324 3.12 -5.63 -13.17
C ALA A 324 2.09 -5.47 -12.05
N ASN A 325 2.51 -5.38 -10.79
CA ASN A 325 1.61 -5.20 -9.65
C ASN A 325 0.74 -3.94 -9.77
N ALA A 326 1.36 -2.76 -9.97
CA ALA A 326 0.58 -1.52 -10.11
C ALA A 326 -0.14 -1.44 -11.46
N TRP A 327 0.43 -2.02 -12.52
CA TRP A 327 -0.24 -2.16 -13.82
C TRP A 327 -1.57 -2.94 -13.69
N LYS A 328 -1.56 -4.10 -13.01
CA LYS A 328 -2.76 -4.89 -12.71
C LYS A 328 -3.74 -4.12 -11.83
N LYS A 329 -3.26 -3.45 -10.77
CA LYS A 329 -4.13 -2.64 -9.89
C LYS A 329 -4.93 -1.61 -10.71
N TRP A 330 -4.26 -0.81 -11.54
CA TRP A 330 -4.92 0.23 -12.34
C TRP A 330 -5.88 -0.35 -13.37
N MET A 331 -5.56 -1.50 -13.99
CA MET A 331 -6.51 -2.22 -14.83
C MET A 331 -7.79 -2.59 -14.09
N GLY A 332 -7.68 -3.14 -12.88
CA GLY A 332 -8.82 -3.45 -12.03
C GLY A 332 -9.57 -2.19 -11.58
N GLU A 333 -8.85 -1.12 -11.23
CA GLU A 333 -9.43 0.16 -10.77
C GLU A 333 -10.28 0.80 -11.87
N MET A 334 -9.73 0.93 -13.09
CA MET A 334 -10.47 1.40 -14.26
C MET A 334 -11.69 0.53 -14.57
N GLN A 335 -11.50 -0.80 -14.58
CA GLN A 335 -12.59 -1.74 -14.84
C GLN A 335 -13.70 -1.60 -13.79
N GLY A 336 -13.34 -1.53 -12.52
CA GLY A 336 -14.27 -1.40 -11.40
C GLY A 336 -15.06 -0.09 -11.45
N LEU A 337 -14.36 1.04 -11.60
CA LEU A 337 -14.98 2.38 -11.70
C LEU A 337 -16.07 2.42 -12.77
N LYS A 338 -15.78 1.85 -13.94
CA LYS A 338 -16.73 1.78 -15.06
C LYS A 338 -17.85 0.77 -14.83
N THR A 339 -17.51 -0.46 -14.43
CA THR A 339 -18.47 -1.58 -14.32
C THR A 339 -19.51 -1.33 -13.22
N TYR A 340 -19.10 -0.70 -12.12
CA TYR A 340 -19.95 -0.48 -10.94
C TYR A 340 -20.46 0.97 -10.83
N GLY A 341 -20.39 1.73 -11.91
CA GLY A 341 -21.00 3.06 -12.06
C GLY A 341 -20.51 4.09 -11.04
N ALA A 342 -19.21 4.12 -10.75
CA ALA A 342 -18.63 5.02 -9.76
C ALA A 342 -18.83 6.49 -10.15
N TYR A 343 -18.71 6.80 -11.44
CA TYR A 343 -18.89 8.15 -11.95
C TYR A 343 -20.33 8.64 -11.77
N GLU A 344 -21.31 7.80 -12.09
CA GLU A 344 -22.73 8.10 -11.97
C GLU A 344 -23.13 8.26 -10.49
N LYS A 345 -22.59 7.42 -9.60
CA LYS A 345 -22.79 7.54 -8.15
C LYS A 345 -22.29 8.89 -7.62
N LYS A 346 -21.13 9.35 -8.09
CA LYS A 346 -20.54 10.63 -7.65
C LYS A 346 -21.25 11.82 -8.28
N SER A 347 -21.61 11.73 -9.56
CA SER A 347 -22.46 12.73 -10.24
C SER A 347 -23.81 12.89 -9.53
N ALA A 348 -24.46 11.79 -9.12
CA ALA A 348 -25.71 11.85 -8.37
C ALA A 348 -25.53 12.49 -6.98
N MET A 349 -24.43 12.20 -6.29
CA MET A 349 -24.11 12.84 -5.01
C MET A 349 -23.85 14.34 -5.17
N GLU A 350 -23.14 14.75 -6.23
CA GLU A 350 -22.89 16.15 -6.56
C GLU A 350 -24.16 16.92 -6.93
N ALA A 351 -25.06 16.29 -7.71
CA ALA A 351 -26.35 16.88 -8.04
C ALA A 351 -27.19 17.12 -6.78
N GLU A 352 -27.22 16.14 -5.87
CA GLU A 352 -27.89 16.30 -4.58
C GLU A 352 -27.22 17.37 -3.69
N PHE A 353 -25.89 17.43 -3.67
CA PHE A 353 -25.13 18.47 -2.96
C PHE A 353 -25.54 19.86 -3.46
N THR A 354 -25.48 20.09 -4.77
CA THR A 354 -25.86 21.36 -5.40
C THR A 354 -27.31 21.73 -5.06
N ARG A 355 -28.24 20.77 -5.16
CA ARG A 355 -29.66 21.00 -4.82
C ARG A 355 -29.86 21.44 -3.37
N ARG A 356 -29.11 20.86 -2.42
CA ARG A 356 -29.18 21.27 -1.00
C ARG A 356 -28.54 22.63 -0.76
N VAL A 357 -27.43 22.91 -1.43
CA VAL A 357 -26.76 24.21 -1.39
C VAL A 357 -27.69 25.32 -1.89
N GLU A 358 -28.38 25.11 -3.01
CA GLU A 358 -29.31 26.09 -3.59
C GLU A 358 -30.52 26.42 -2.70
N LYS A 359 -30.98 25.45 -1.89
CA LYS A 359 -32.14 25.60 -1.00
C LYS A 359 -31.83 26.35 0.31
N SER A 360 -30.57 26.51 0.66
CA SER A 360 -30.15 27.19 1.88
C SER A 360 -29.41 28.47 1.55
N VAL A 361 -29.89 29.62 2.03
CA VAL A 361 -29.21 30.92 1.83
C VAL A 361 -27.77 30.86 2.31
N ASP A 362 -27.52 30.29 3.50
CA ASP A 362 -26.19 30.19 4.08
C ASP A 362 -25.24 29.30 3.26
N PHE A 363 -25.67 28.09 2.89
CA PHE A 363 -24.86 27.21 2.04
C PHE A 363 -24.65 27.78 0.65
N LYS A 364 -25.67 28.43 0.06
CA LYS A 364 -25.53 29.10 -1.23
C LYS A 364 -24.45 30.18 -1.18
N TYR A 365 -24.46 31.01 -0.13
CA TYR A 365 -23.40 32.01 0.07
C TYR A 365 -22.01 31.38 0.18
N LYS A 366 -21.88 30.25 0.90
CA LYS A 366 -20.57 29.61 1.16
C LYS A 366 -20.05 28.71 0.03
N TYR A 367 -20.93 27.96 -0.64
CA TYR A 367 -20.54 26.75 -1.38
C TYR A 367 -20.95 26.73 -2.86
N ASN A 368 -21.75 27.69 -3.35
CA ASN A 368 -22.33 27.67 -4.70
C ASN A 368 -21.30 27.46 -5.83
N ASN A 369 -20.08 27.95 -5.65
CA ASN A 369 -19.03 27.90 -6.68
C ASN A 369 -17.98 26.79 -6.47
N LEU A 370 -18.10 25.95 -5.44
CA LEU A 370 -17.08 24.93 -5.14
C LEU A 370 -16.96 23.89 -6.27
N LEU A 371 -18.05 23.18 -6.58
CA LEU A 371 -18.03 22.14 -7.62
C LEU A 371 -17.73 22.67 -9.02
N PRO A 372 -18.33 23.80 -9.49
CA PRO A 372 -17.96 24.38 -10.77
C PRO A 372 -16.47 24.71 -10.88
N ARG A 373 -15.89 25.35 -9.86
CA ARG A 373 -14.46 25.71 -9.87
C ARG A 373 -13.55 24.49 -9.79
N LEU A 374 -13.90 23.48 -9.00
CA LEU A 374 -13.15 22.22 -8.98
C LEU A 374 -13.15 21.58 -10.37
N ARG A 375 -14.29 21.52 -11.06
CA ARG A 375 -14.40 20.98 -12.41
C ARG A 375 -13.53 21.75 -13.41
N ASP A 376 -13.53 23.07 -13.34
CA ASP A 376 -12.67 23.91 -14.18
C ASP A 376 -11.18 23.64 -13.93
N LEU A 377 -10.75 23.59 -12.65
CA LEU A 377 -9.35 23.29 -12.32
C LEU A 377 -8.93 21.88 -12.76
N TYR A 378 -9.81 20.89 -12.64
CA TYR A 378 -9.52 19.52 -13.09
C TYR A 378 -9.40 19.43 -14.61
N ARG A 379 -10.24 20.15 -15.36
CA ARG A 379 -10.07 20.31 -16.82
C ARG A 379 -8.73 20.98 -17.15
N ASP A 380 -8.38 22.04 -16.43
CA ASP A 380 -7.20 22.85 -16.74
C ASP A 380 -5.89 22.13 -16.37
N ILE A 381 -5.87 21.31 -15.31
CA ILE A 381 -4.68 20.55 -14.89
C ILE A 381 -4.45 19.28 -15.72
N GLU A 382 -5.50 18.76 -16.38
CA GLU A 382 -5.46 17.47 -17.08
C GLU A 382 -4.29 17.27 -18.04
N PRO A 383 -4.04 18.15 -19.02
CA PRO A 383 -2.95 17.94 -19.97
C PRO A 383 -1.58 17.88 -19.25
N TYR A 384 -1.40 18.65 -18.18
CA TYR A 384 -0.16 18.67 -17.41
C TYR A 384 0.01 17.45 -16.51
N ALA A 385 -1.09 16.96 -15.90
CA ALA A 385 -1.08 15.75 -15.11
C ALA A 385 -0.78 14.51 -15.99
N LEU A 386 -1.38 14.46 -17.18
CA LEU A 386 -1.12 13.42 -18.16
C LEU A 386 0.34 13.46 -18.65
N ALA A 387 0.83 14.63 -19.03
CA ALA A 387 2.22 14.80 -19.49
C ALA A 387 3.24 14.46 -18.39
N ARG A 388 2.93 14.78 -17.13
CA ARG A 388 3.72 14.34 -15.99
C ARG A 388 3.77 12.82 -15.89
N ASP A 389 2.64 12.14 -16.00
CA ASP A 389 2.60 10.68 -15.88
C ASP A 389 3.40 10.01 -17.02
N TYR A 390 3.33 10.54 -18.26
CA TYR A 390 4.22 10.11 -19.35
C TYR A 390 5.70 10.32 -19.04
N TYR A 391 6.10 11.51 -18.57
CA TYR A 391 7.48 11.78 -18.19
C TYR A 391 7.97 10.88 -17.06
N LEU A 392 7.22 10.78 -15.98
CA LEU A 392 7.61 9.97 -14.82
C LEU A 392 7.66 8.48 -15.16
N GLU A 393 6.66 7.94 -15.85
CA GLU A 393 6.61 6.50 -16.15
C GLU A 393 7.56 6.11 -17.29
N ALA A 394 7.67 6.90 -18.37
CA ALA A 394 8.49 6.55 -19.53
C ALA A 394 9.97 6.95 -19.38
N CYS A 395 10.30 7.99 -18.61
CA CYS A 395 11.68 8.48 -18.47
C CYS A 395 12.34 8.10 -17.14
N LEU A 396 11.58 7.93 -16.05
CA LEU A 396 12.17 7.73 -14.72
C LEU A 396 11.83 6.37 -14.11
N ARG A 397 10.61 5.86 -14.27
CA ARG A 397 10.17 4.63 -13.59
C ARG A 397 10.59 3.39 -14.36
N ASN A 398 10.23 3.32 -15.63
CA ASN A 398 10.35 2.09 -16.43
C ASN A 398 11.58 2.07 -17.35
N ASN A 399 12.36 3.16 -17.40
CA ASN A 399 13.56 3.32 -18.23
C ASN A 399 14.79 3.47 -17.34
N GLU A 400 15.65 2.46 -17.33
CA GLU A 400 16.69 2.33 -16.30
C GLU A 400 17.88 3.25 -16.56
N VAL A 401 18.33 3.39 -17.81
CA VAL A 401 19.43 4.29 -18.19
C VAL A 401 19.05 5.75 -17.99
N LEU A 402 17.82 6.15 -18.32
CA LEU A 402 17.36 7.53 -18.09
C LEU A 402 17.14 7.81 -16.59
N SER A 403 16.65 6.82 -15.83
CA SER A 403 16.60 6.92 -14.37
C SER A 403 18.00 7.06 -13.77
N LEU A 404 18.99 6.35 -14.30
CA LEU A 404 20.37 6.47 -13.87
C LEU A 404 20.92 7.87 -14.18
N ALA A 405 20.71 8.37 -15.39
CA ALA A 405 21.06 9.73 -15.77
C ALA A 405 20.45 10.79 -14.82
N ALA A 406 19.17 10.64 -14.49
CA ALA A 406 18.48 11.52 -13.54
C ALA A 406 19.13 11.51 -12.14
N GLY A 407 19.49 10.32 -11.65
CA GLY A 407 20.17 10.17 -10.35
C GLY A 407 21.55 10.85 -10.30
N LEU A 408 22.26 10.86 -11.43
CA LEU A 408 23.57 11.50 -11.57
C LEU A 408 23.50 13.03 -11.64
N ASN A 409 22.34 13.62 -11.98
CA ASN A 409 22.19 15.08 -12.07
C ASN A 409 22.56 15.81 -10.78
N SER A 410 22.07 15.32 -9.64
CA SER A 410 22.41 15.91 -8.32
C SER A 410 23.91 15.87 -8.03
N TRP A 411 24.60 14.85 -8.55
CA TRP A 411 26.02 14.67 -8.36
C TRP A 411 26.83 15.62 -9.26
N ILE A 412 26.40 15.81 -10.50
CA ILE A 412 26.97 16.79 -11.45
C ILE A 412 26.75 18.22 -10.95
N GLU A 413 25.54 18.59 -10.53
CA GLU A 413 25.25 19.93 -9.99
C GLU A 413 26.05 20.20 -8.70
N SER A 414 26.28 19.18 -7.88
CA SER A 414 27.09 19.32 -6.69
C SER A 414 28.57 19.53 -7.01
N TYR A 415 29.09 18.94 -8.09
CA TYR A 415 30.44 19.25 -8.57
C TYR A 415 30.54 20.73 -8.93
N ASP A 416 29.56 21.24 -9.68
CA ASP A 416 29.53 22.63 -10.14
C ASP A 416 29.44 23.64 -9.00
N LYS A 417 28.73 23.28 -7.91
CA LYS A 417 28.55 24.15 -6.73
C LYS A 417 29.72 24.08 -5.74
N ASN A 418 30.27 22.88 -5.49
CA ASN A 418 31.18 22.64 -4.35
C ASN A 418 32.63 22.32 -4.76
N GLY A 419 32.89 22.14 -6.06
CA GLY A 419 34.22 21.87 -6.60
C GLY A 419 34.74 20.45 -6.37
N GLU A 420 35.98 20.24 -6.83
CA GLU A 420 36.63 18.94 -6.99
C GLU A 420 36.83 18.17 -5.67
N ALA A 421 37.26 18.84 -4.60
CA ALA A 421 37.54 18.19 -3.31
C ALA A 421 36.29 17.56 -2.67
N PHE A 422 35.14 18.22 -2.79
CA PHE A 422 33.87 17.67 -2.31
C PHE A 422 33.44 16.45 -3.12
N PHE A 423 33.65 16.49 -4.44
CA PHE A 423 33.28 15.43 -5.34
C PHE A 423 34.13 14.16 -5.17
N ALA A 424 35.44 14.31 -4.99
CA ALA A 424 36.36 13.20 -4.73
C ALA A 424 35.91 12.39 -3.49
N GLY A 425 35.42 13.07 -2.45
CA GLY A 425 34.86 12.43 -1.25
C GLY A 425 33.56 11.64 -1.48
N LYS A 426 32.89 11.84 -2.63
CA LYS A 426 31.61 11.21 -3.00
C LYS A 426 31.73 10.12 -4.05
N GLN A 427 32.88 10.00 -4.73
CA GLN A 427 33.10 8.96 -5.76
C GLN A 427 32.91 7.55 -5.21
N LYS A 428 33.36 7.27 -3.98
CA LYS A 428 33.18 5.96 -3.33
C LYS A 428 31.70 5.64 -3.07
N ASP A 429 30.94 6.62 -2.60
CA ASP A 429 29.49 6.47 -2.37
C ASP A 429 28.75 6.21 -3.70
N ALA A 430 29.15 6.90 -4.77
CA ALA A 430 28.59 6.70 -6.10
C ALA A 430 28.92 5.32 -6.66
N ALA A 431 30.16 4.86 -6.53
CA ALA A 431 30.59 3.52 -6.96
C ALA A 431 29.78 2.42 -6.27
N ALA A 432 29.59 2.52 -4.95
CA ALA A 432 28.79 1.55 -4.19
C ALA A 432 27.32 1.51 -4.63
N ARG A 433 26.72 2.66 -4.94
CA ARG A 433 25.34 2.73 -5.48
C ARG A 433 25.23 2.10 -6.87
N LEU A 434 26.22 2.36 -7.73
CA LEU A 434 26.27 1.83 -9.10
C LEU A 434 26.48 0.32 -9.13
N GLU A 435 27.24 -0.24 -8.19
CA GLU A 435 27.40 -1.69 -8.06
C GLU A 435 26.04 -2.38 -7.84
N GLY A 436 25.18 -1.81 -6.97
CA GLY A 436 23.83 -2.30 -6.75
C GLY A 436 22.95 -2.23 -8.00
N PHE A 437 23.06 -1.15 -8.79
CA PHE A 437 22.34 -1.00 -10.06
C PHE A 437 22.78 -2.03 -11.10
N TYR A 438 24.09 -2.16 -11.35
CA TYR A 438 24.62 -3.02 -12.42
C TYR A 438 24.53 -4.52 -12.13
N LYS A 439 24.22 -4.92 -10.89
CA LYS A 439 24.05 -6.33 -10.51
C LYS A 439 22.97 -7.02 -11.38
N ASP A 440 21.80 -6.38 -11.48
CA ASP A 440 20.64 -6.96 -12.15
C ASP A 440 20.38 -6.29 -13.52
N TYR A 441 20.95 -5.11 -13.78
CA TYR A 441 20.79 -4.40 -15.04
C TYR A 441 21.31 -5.19 -16.25
N ARG A 442 20.55 -5.17 -17.35
CA ARG A 442 20.93 -5.76 -18.65
C ARG A 442 20.74 -4.70 -19.74
N PRO A 443 21.84 -4.15 -20.31
CA PRO A 443 21.78 -3.08 -21.30
C PRO A 443 20.87 -3.42 -22.49
N GLU A 444 20.90 -4.66 -22.97
CA GLU A 444 20.11 -5.13 -24.10
C GLU A 444 18.60 -5.13 -23.83
N VAL A 445 18.19 -5.36 -22.58
CA VAL A 445 16.78 -5.30 -22.17
C VAL A 445 16.34 -3.85 -22.09
N ASP A 446 17.12 -3.01 -21.42
CA ASP A 446 16.79 -1.60 -21.25
C ASP A 446 16.86 -0.82 -22.57
N GLU A 447 17.71 -1.20 -23.53
CA GLU A 447 17.74 -0.62 -24.88
C GLU A 447 16.41 -0.84 -25.61
N ALA A 448 15.86 -2.05 -25.52
CA ALA A 448 14.57 -2.38 -26.11
C ALA A 448 13.41 -1.69 -25.39
N VAL A 449 13.46 -1.63 -24.05
CA VAL A 449 12.47 -0.91 -23.24
C VAL A 449 12.52 0.59 -23.55
N PHE A 450 13.71 1.19 -23.61
CA PHE A 450 13.92 2.58 -24.00
C PHE A 450 13.27 2.87 -25.35
N ALA A 451 13.52 2.05 -26.37
CA ALA A 451 12.94 2.25 -27.70
C ALA A 451 11.40 2.25 -27.65
N ALA A 452 10.81 1.26 -26.98
CA ALA A 452 9.35 1.14 -26.84
C ALA A 452 8.74 2.30 -26.04
N LEU A 453 9.42 2.77 -24.99
CA LEU A 453 8.96 3.86 -24.14
C LEU A 453 9.10 5.23 -24.80
N MET A 454 10.17 5.45 -25.57
CA MET A 454 10.34 6.69 -26.33
C MET A 454 9.36 6.81 -27.48
N GLU A 455 8.97 5.70 -28.09
CA GLU A 455 7.88 5.68 -29.08
C GLU A 455 6.56 6.17 -28.46
N ILE A 456 6.08 5.52 -27.39
CA ILE A 456 4.80 5.91 -26.77
C ILE A 456 4.86 7.33 -26.16
N TYR A 457 6.03 7.74 -25.64
CA TYR A 457 6.24 9.11 -25.16
C TYR A 457 6.10 10.12 -26.31
N ALA A 458 6.75 9.88 -27.45
CA ALA A 458 6.66 10.74 -28.63
C ALA A 458 5.24 10.80 -29.23
N GLU A 459 4.51 9.68 -29.22
CA GLU A 459 3.13 9.61 -29.71
C GLU A 459 2.16 10.49 -28.91
N ASN A 460 2.36 10.60 -27.59
CA ASN A 460 1.38 11.18 -26.68
C ASN A 460 1.80 12.52 -26.05
N MET A 461 3.09 12.85 -26.06
CA MET A 461 3.57 14.14 -25.55
C MET A 461 3.46 15.23 -26.62
N PRO A 462 2.99 16.45 -26.25
CA PRO A 462 3.04 17.60 -27.13
C PRO A 462 4.44 17.87 -27.67
N GLU A 463 4.51 18.42 -28.89
CA GLU A 463 5.77 18.67 -29.61
C GLU A 463 6.73 19.51 -28.76
N GLU A 464 6.23 20.60 -28.19
CA GLU A 464 6.98 21.54 -27.36
C GLU A 464 7.29 21.03 -25.94
N TRP A 465 6.71 19.91 -25.51
CA TRP A 465 6.92 19.32 -24.17
C TRP A 465 7.84 18.09 -24.22
N GLY A 466 8.64 18.01 -25.28
CA GLY A 466 9.64 16.96 -25.49
C GLY A 466 9.24 15.92 -26.55
N GLY A 467 7.96 15.83 -26.93
CA GLY A 467 7.53 14.89 -27.98
C GLY A 467 8.24 15.11 -29.31
N GLY A 468 8.40 16.38 -29.71
CA GLY A 468 9.08 16.73 -30.96
C GLY A 468 10.57 16.47 -30.95
N PHE A 469 11.22 16.67 -29.80
CA PHE A 469 12.61 16.31 -29.60
C PHE A 469 12.83 14.80 -29.81
N VAL A 470 11.99 13.95 -29.21
CA VAL A 470 12.10 12.50 -29.35
C VAL A 470 11.82 12.06 -30.78
N LYS A 471 10.79 12.60 -31.46
CA LYS A 471 10.49 12.30 -32.87
C LYS A 471 11.66 12.66 -33.79
N MET A 472 12.22 13.86 -33.62
CA MET A 472 13.38 14.32 -34.39
C MET A 472 14.59 13.43 -34.15
N ALA A 473 14.88 13.09 -32.89
CA ALA A 473 15.98 12.20 -32.53
C ALA A 473 15.80 10.80 -33.12
N ALA A 474 14.58 10.25 -33.09
CA ALA A 474 14.26 8.97 -33.72
C ALA A 474 14.44 9.02 -35.25
N ALA A 475 13.89 10.05 -35.91
CA ALA A 475 14.02 10.20 -37.37
C ALA A 475 15.48 10.29 -37.83
N LYS A 476 16.33 11.03 -37.10
CA LYS A 476 17.77 11.17 -37.39
C LYS A 476 18.53 9.84 -37.28
N ASN A 477 18.05 8.91 -36.45
CA ASN A 477 18.71 7.64 -36.18
C ASN A 477 18.00 6.43 -36.82
N GLY A 478 17.08 6.65 -37.78
CA GLY A 478 16.41 5.54 -38.49
C GLY A 478 15.28 4.86 -37.70
N GLY A 479 14.68 5.55 -36.73
CA GLY A 479 13.58 5.07 -35.89
C GLY A 479 13.96 4.97 -34.41
N TYR A 480 12.99 4.58 -33.57
CA TYR A 480 13.19 4.53 -32.11
C TYR A 480 14.22 3.47 -31.69
N SER A 481 14.25 2.30 -32.35
CA SER A 481 15.28 1.29 -32.11
C SER A 481 16.67 1.79 -32.51
N GLY A 482 16.79 2.52 -33.62
CA GLY A 482 18.07 3.10 -34.04
C GLY A 482 18.54 4.24 -33.13
N LEU A 483 17.61 5.04 -32.59
CA LEU A 483 17.89 6.01 -31.53
C LEU A 483 18.43 5.33 -30.28
N ALA A 484 17.73 4.29 -29.81
CA ALA A 484 18.15 3.51 -28.64
C ALA A 484 19.58 2.96 -28.86
N HIS A 485 19.81 2.30 -29.98
CA HIS A 485 21.10 1.72 -30.32
C HIS A 485 22.22 2.75 -30.37
N THR A 486 21.96 3.91 -30.98
CA THR A 486 22.94 5.00 -31.08
C THR A 486 23.25 5.58 -29.70
N MET A 487 22.23 5.79 -28.86
CA MET A 487 22.42 6.31 -27.51
C MET A 487 23.21 5.32 -26.64
N PHE A 488 22.81 4.05 -26.63
CA PHE A 488 23.44 3.02 -25.80
C PHE A 488 24.89 2.81 -26.22
N SER A 489 25.17 2.68 -27.52
CA SER A 489 26.52 2.43 -28.02
C SER A 489 27.52 3.54 -27.64
N ASN A 490 27.06 4.80 -27.64
CA ASN A 490 27.88 5.97 -27.38
C ASN A 490 27.90 6.42 -25.91
N SER A 491 26.98 5.92 -25.08
CA SER A 491 26.92 6.25 -23.66
C SER A 491 27.84 5.36 -22.81
N VAL A 492 28.35 5.93 -21.71
CA VAL A 492 29.08 5.21 -20.66
C VAL A 492 28.13 4.60 -19.62
N LEU A 493 26.92 5.17 -19.45
CA LEU A 493 25.98 4.82 -18.39
C LEU A 493 25.45 3.37 -18.46
N PRO A 494 25.13 2.78 -19.63
CA PRO A 494 24.65 1.40 -19.67
C PRO A 494 25.71 0.38 -19.24
N TYR A 495 27.00 0.69 -19.38
CA TYR A 495 28.05 -0.33 -19.28
C TYR A 495 28.89 -0.18 -18.03
N ARG A 496 28.73 -1.11 -17.09
CA ARG A 496 29.47 -1.17 -15.81
C ARG A 496 30.96 -0.90 -15.99
N ALA A 497 31.63 -1.61 -16.88
CA ALA A 497 33.07 -1.46 -17.10
C ALA A 497 33.45 -0.05 -17.59
N LYS A 498 32.64 0.58 -18.45
CA LYS A 498 32.86 1.96 -18.90
C LYS A 498 32.67 2.94 -17.75
N MET A 499 31.63 2.75 -16.94
CA MET A 499 31.34 3.62 -15.80
C MET A 499 32.41 3.48 -14.70
N GLU A 500 32.84 2.27 -14.35
CA GLU A 500 33.94 2.03 -13.41
C GLU A 500 35.25 2.65 -13.90
N ALA A 501 35.58 2.49 -15.19
CA ALA A 501 36.75 3.12 -15.78
C ALA A 501 36.66 4.66 -15.79
N LEU A 502 35.46 5.22 -15.94
CA LEU A 502 35.24 6.67 -15.82
C LEU A 502 35.45 7.12 -14.38
N LEU A 503 34.84 6.42 -13.41
CA LEU A 503 34.94 6.75 -11.98
C LEU A 503 36.36 6.74 -11.42
N ALA A 504 37.26 5.98 -12.04
CA ALA A 504 38.68 5.94 -11.68
C ALA A 504 39.48 7.17 -12.18
N LYS A 505 38.86 8.08 -12.93
CA LYS A 505 39.50 9.31 -13.43
C LYS A 505 39.34 10.49 -12.45
N GLU A 506 40.08 11.56 -12.73
CA GLU A 506 39.98 12.83 -12.01
C GLU A 506 38.54 13.39 -12.03
N PRO A 507 38.03 13.95 -10.91
CA PRO A 507 36.69 14.50 -10.79
C PRO A 507 36.24 15.40 -11.94
N ALA A 508 37.12 16.27 -12.43
CA ALA A 508 36.82 17.16 -13.57
C ALA A 508 36.51 16.37 -14.85
N VAL A 509 37.27 15.30 -15.11
CA VAL A 509 37.05 14.43 -16.28
C VAL A 509 35.75 13.66 -16.12
N VAL A 510 35.45 13.17 -14.91
CA VAL A 510 34.19 12.48 -14.61
C VAL A 510 33.00 13.41 -14.87
N ALA A 511 32.99 14.58 -14.26
CA ALA A 511 31.91 15.55 -14.39
C ALA A 511 31.70 15.96 -15.85
N GLU A 512 32.78 16.30 -16.57
CA GLU A 512 32.69 16.71 -17.96
C GLU A 512 32.23 15.57 -18.89
N THR A 513 32.68 14.33 -18.64
CA THR A 513 32.22 13.18 -19.43
C THR A 513 30.74 12.92 -19.20
N LEU A 514 30.27 12.97 -17.94
CA LEU A 514 28.85 12.73 -17.62
C LEU A 514 27.96 13.83 -18.18
N LYS A 515 28.37 15.10 -18.11
CA LYS A 515 27.63 16.24 -18.69
C LYS A 515 27.41 16.11 -20.18
N ASN A 516 28.38 15.54 -20.89
CA ASN A 516 28.33 15.35 -22.34
C ASN A 516 27.86 13.95 -22.75
N ASP A 517 27.51 13.08 -21.79
CA ASP A 517 27.07 11.73 -22.11
C ASP A 517 25.73 11.76 -22.89
N PRO A 518 25.58 10.99 -23.98
CA PRO A 518 24.36 10.98 -24.78
C PRO A 518 23.08 10.65 -23.99
N ALA A 519 23.12 9.72 -23.03
CA ALA A 519 21.94 9.38 -22.24
C ALA A 519 21.62 10.48 -21.22
N TYR A 520 22.64 11.11 -20.63
CA TYR A 520 22.45 12.24 -19.73
C TYR A 520 21.89 13.47 -20.45
N THR A 521 22.48 13.86 -21.58
CA THR A 521 22.01 15.01 -22.38
C THR A 521 20.61 14.79 -22.93
N PHE A 522 20.27 13.57 -23.36
CA PHE A 522 18.93 13.20 -23.79
C PHE A 522 17.92 13.33 -22.64
N TRP A 523 18.21 12.74 -21.48
CA TRP A 523 17.37 12.90 -20.28
C TRP A 523 17.23 14.37 -19.88
N LYS A 524 18.34 15.11 -19.84
CA LYS A 524 18.37 16.52 -19.41
C LYS A 524 17.48 17.39 -20.29
N THR A 525 17.50 17.17 -21.61
CA THR A 525 16.63 17.87 -22.54
C THR A 525 15.14 17.63 -22.24
N LEU A 526 14.75 16.38 -21.96
CA LEU A 526 13.37 16.04 -21.57
C LEU A 526 13.00 16.60 -20.20
N SER A 527 13.95 16.53 -19.25
CA SER A 527 13.80 17.09 -17.90
C SER A 527 13.60 18.60 -17.95
N ASP A 528 14.37 19.32 -18.76
CA ASP A 528 14.23 20.78 -18.92
C ASP A 528 12.88 21.14 -19.54
N ALA A 529 12.43 20.41 -20.58
CA ALA A 529 11.09 20.59 -21.12
C ALA A 529 10.00 20.36 -20.05
N TYR A 530 10.13 19.33 -19.22
CA TYR A 530 9.23 19.07 -18.10
C TYR A 530 9.25 20.22 -17.07
N GLN A 531 10.43 20.67 -16.65
CA GLN A 531 10.60 21.72 -15.64
C GLN A 531 10.14 23.10 -16.13
N GLU A 532 10.26 23.39 -17.43
CA GLU A 532 9.87 24.67 -18.00
C GLU A 532 8.39 24.74 -18.38
N LYS A 533 7.82 23.64 -18.88
CA LYS A 533 6.49 23.65 -19.52
C LYS A 533 5.39 23.00 -18.68
N ILE A 534 5.73 22.01 -17.86
CA ILE A 534 4.73 21.18 -17.15
C ILE A 534 4.73 21.49 -15.66
N GLN A 535 5.90 21.41 -15.02
CA GLN A 535 6.04 21.57 -13.57
C GLN A 535 5.47 22.90 -13.04
N PRO A 536 5.66 24.07 -13.69
CA PRO A 536 5.15 25.35 -13.18
C PRO A 536 3.62 25.38 -13.16
N LYS A 537 2.96 24.77 -14.16
CA LYS A 537 1.50 24.69 -14.25
C LYS A 537 0.91 23.77 -13.19
N LEU A 538 1.58 22.66 -12.90
CA LEU A 538 1.21 21.80 -11.77
C LEU A 538 1.36 22.53 -10.43
N GLN A 539 2.44 23.29 -10.25
CA GLN A 539 2.68 24.10 -9.04
C GLN A 539 1.68 25.26 -8.90
N GLU A 540 1.13 25.76 -10.00
CA GLU A 540 0.07 26.78 -10.01
C GLU A 540 -1.31 26.19 -9.68
N LEU A 541 -1.68 25.06 -10.29
CA LEU A 541 -3.04 24.52 -10.25
C LEU A 541 -3.29 23.59 -9.07
N GLN A 542 -2.34 22.72 -8.72
CA GLN A 542 -2.53 21.72 -7.65
C GLN A 542 -2.83 22.35 -6.29
N PRO A 543 -2.16 23.43 -5.84
CA PRO A 543 -2.51 24.08 -4.57
C PRO A 543 -3.95 24.62 -4.55
N GLN A 544 -4.45 25.12 -5.67
CA GLN A 544 -5.84 25.59 -5.78
C GLN A 544 -6.83 24.44 -5.68
N ILE A 545 -6.54 23.30 -6.31
CA ILE A 545 -7.32 22.07 -6.17
C ILE A 545 -7.32 21.61 -4.71
N ASN A 546 -6.15 21.58 -4.05
CA ASN A 546 -6.03 21.16 -2.65
C ASN A 546 -6.86 22.06 -1.71
N LEU A 547 -6.83 23.38 -1.93
CA LEU A 547 -7.65 24.35 -1.21
C LEU A 547 -9.14 24.03 -1.37
N LEU A 548 -9.61 23.95 -2.62
CA LEU A 548 -11.03 23.72 -2.90
C LEU A 548 -11.47 22.33 -2.46
N GLN A 549 -10.61 21.31 -2.53
CA GLN A 549 -10.89 19.97 -2.04
C GLN A 549 -11.07 19.97 -0.52
N ARG A 550 -10.25 20.72 0.23
CA ARG A 550 -10.45 20.91 1.67
C ARG A 550 -11.79 21.57 1.99
N GLN A 551 -12.15 22.62 1.25
CA GLN A 551 -13.44 23.28 1.40
C GLN A 551 -14.60 22.35 1.02
N TYR A 552 -14.45 21.57 -0.05
CA TYR A 552 -15.46 20.61 -0.49
C TYR A 552 -15.67 19.48 0.52
N MET A 553 -14.60 18.95 1.12
CA MET A 553 -14.71 17.99 2.22
C MET A 553 -15.49 18.56 3.41
N ALA A 554 -15.17 19.80 3.83
CA ALA A 554 -15.92 20.47 4.90
C ALA A 554 -17.39 20.70 4.52
N ALA A 555 -17.65 21.10 3.27
CA ALA A 555 -19.00 21.33 2.77
C ALA A 555 -19.81 20.02 2.69
N GLN A 556 -19.21 18.91 2.26
CA GLN A 556 -19.86 17.60 2.24
C GLN A 556 -20.34 17.20 3.63
N MET A 557 -19.49 17.32 4.65
CA MET A 557 -19.86 17.04 6.04
C MET A 557 -20.96 17.99 6.56
N ALA A 558 -20.95 19.26 6.16
CA ALA A 558 -21.94 20.24 6.59
C ALA A 558 -23.32 20.07 5.92
N VAL A 559 -23.34 19.70 4.63
CA VAL A 559 -24.55 19.57 3.79
C VAL A 559 -25.22 18.21 3.98
N PHE A 560 -24.43 17.16 4.22
CA PHE A 560 -24.89 15.79 4.43
C PHE A 560 -24.73 15.37 5.89
N LYS A 561 -25.32 16.12 6.83
CA LYS A 561 -25.19 15.84 8.28
C LYS A 561 -25.69 14.45 8.68
N GLU A 562 -26.55 13.85 7.88
CA GLU A 562 -27.06 12.50 8.09
C GLU A 562 -26.08 11.40 7.64
N LYS A 563 -25.10 11.72 6.80
CA LYS A 563 -24.09 10.76 6.34
C LYS A 563 -22.99 10.58 7.39
N ARG A 564 -22.50 9.36 7.50
CA ARG A 564 -21.34 9.03 8.32
C ARG A 564 -20.09 9.11 7.47
N PHE A 565 -19.34 10.18 7.65
CA PHE A 565 -18.04 10.37 7.02
C PHE A 565 -16.96 9.70 7.87
N PHE A 566 -16.06 8.99 7.20
CA PHE A 566 -14.79 8.53 7.75
C PHE A 566 -13.66 9.24 7.01
N PRO A 567 -12.52 9.57 7.64
CA PRO A 567 -11.47 10.30 6.94
C PRO A 567 -10.72 9.39 5.97
N ASP A 568 -10.22 9.96 4.87
CA ASP A 568 -9.29 9.25 3.99
C ASP A 568 -8.09 8.70 4.76
N ALA A 569 -7.59 7.54 4.32
CA ALA A 569 -6.41 6.92 4.89
C ALA A 569 -5.17 7.82 4.72
N ASN A 570 -4.28 7.79 5.72
CA ASN A 570 -3.09 8.65 5.78
C ASN A 570 -1.95 8.01 6.60
N SER A 571 -1.80 6.69 6.50
CA SER A 571 -0.83 5.87 7.25
C SER A 571 -0.94 5.99 8.77
N THR A 572 -2.16 6.11 9.29
CA THR A 572 -2.47 6.12 10.73
C THR A 572 -3.32 4.93 11.11
N LEU A 573 -3.35 4.59 12.39
CA LEU A 573 -4.13 3.46 12.91
C LEU A 573 -5.63 3.68 12.68
N ARG A 574 -6.29 2.74 12.00
CA ARG A 574 -7.74 2.73 11.68
C ARG A 574 -8.36 1.38 11.95
N LEU A 575 -9.64 1.37 12.30
CA LEU A 575 -10.48 0.19 12.34
C LEU A 575 -11.42 0.17 11.14
N THR A 576 -11.56 -0.97 10.49
CA THR A 576 -12.68 -1.28 9.59
C THR A 576 -13.37 -2.55 10.07
N TYR A 577 -14.63 -2.75 9.72
CA TYR A 577 -15.40 -3.90 10.17
C TYR A 577 -16.47 -4.28 9.16
N GLY A 578 -16.93 -5.51 9.26
CA GLY A 578 -17.83 -6.12 8.30
C GLY A 578 -18.17 -7.54 8.70
N LYS A 579 -18.38 -8.38 7.70
CA LYS A 579 -18.65 -9.79 7.86
C LYS A 579 -17.87 -10.61 6.85
N VAL A 580 -17.62 -11.86 7.18
CA VAL A 580 -17.21 -12.88 6.21
C VAL A 580 -18.31 -12.96 5.14
N SER A 581 -17.95 -12.74 3.88
CA SER A 581 -18.94 -12.78 2.80
C SER A 581 -18.37 -13.11 1.43
N GLY A 582 -18.97 -14.08 0.75
CA GLY A 582 -18.78 -14.32 -0.68
C GLY A 582 -19.27 -13.15 -1.56
N TYR A 583 -19.12 -13.26 -2.87
CA TYR A 583 -19.65 -12.26 -3.82
C TYR A 583 -19.78 -12.83 -5.25
N SER A 584 -20.51 -12.12 -6.10
CA SER A 584 -20.66 -12.48 -7.51
C SER A 584 -19.93 -11.45 -8.39
N PRO A 585 -18.77 -11.79 -8.98
CA PRO A 585 -18.00 -10.86 -9.81
C PRO A 585 -18.67 -10.55 -11.17
N ARG A 586 -19.51 -11.47 -11.64
CA ARG A 586 -20.22 -11.38 -12.93
C ARG A 586 -21.41 -12.34 -12.95
N ASP A 587 -22.25 -12.23 -13.98
CA ASP A 587 -23.40 -13.09 -14.19
C ASP A 587 -23.02 -14.58 -14.18
N ALA A 588 -23.89 -15.40 -13.57
CA ALA A 588 -23.73 -16.85 -13.38
C ALA A 588 -22.49 -17.33 -12.61
N VAL A 589 -21.66 -16.43 -12.07
CA VAL A 589 -20.47 -16.78 -11.26
C VAL A 589 -20.67 -16.31 -9.83
N HIS A 590 -20.48 -17.22 -8.88
CA HIS A 590 -20.42 -16.90 -7.46
C HIS A 590 -19.11 -17.41 -6.88
N TYR A 591 -18.41 -16.55 -6.16
CA TYR A 591 -17.25 -16.93 -5.38
C TYR A 591 -17.64 -17.06 -3.91
N GLU A 592 -17.42 -18.26 -3.37
CA GLU A 592 -17.58 -18.55 -1.95
C GLU A 592 -16.54 -17.77 -1.12
N GLU A 593 -16.80 -17.70 0.17
CA GLU A 593 -16.06 -16.90 1.13
C GLU A 593 -14.73 -17.51 1.58
N GLN A 594 -14.53 -18.82 1.41
CA GLN A 594 -13.40 -19.55 1.97
C GLN A 594 -12.76 -20.50 0.94
N THR A 595 -11.42 -20.58 0.95
CA THR A 595 -10.62 -21.50 0.14
C THR A 595 -9.92 -22.55 0.99
N TYR A 596 -9.43 -23.61 0.35
CA TYR A 596 -8.90 -24.80 1.02
C TYR A 596 -7.61 -25.28 0.38
N LEU A 597 -6.84 -26.09 1.11
CA LEU A 597 -5.57 -26.67 0.66
C LEU A 597 -5.74 -27.52 -0.61
N ASP A 598 -6.91 -28.11 -0.85
CA ASP A 598 -7.19 -28.80 -2.11
C ASP A 598 -7.08 -27.86 -3.31
N GLY A 599 -7.46 -26.59 -3.18
CA GLY A 599 -7.33 -25.60 -4.24
C GLY A 599 -5.87 -25.20 -4.53
N VAL A 600 -4.95 -25.36 -3.57
CA VAL A 600 -3.49 -25.31 -3.85
C VAL A 600 -3.11 -26.45 -4.78
N MET A 601 -3.62 -27.65 -4.53
CA MET A 601 -3.30 -28.86 -5.31
C MET A 601 -3.97 -28.85 -6.68
N GLU A 602 -5.15 -28.21 -6.83
CA GLU A 602 -5.79 -27.97 -8.13
C GLU A 602 -4.96 -27.03 -9.02
N LYS A 603 -4.26 -26.05 -8.41
CA LYS A 603 -3.38 -25.11 -9.12
C LYS A 603 -1.94 -25.63 -9.29
N TYR A 604 -1.55 -26.66 -8.57
CA TYR A 604 -0.18 -27.16 -8.53
C TYR A 604 0.36 -27.52 -9.92
N SER A 605 1.49 -26.92 -10.30
CA SER A 605 2.23 -27.23 -11.52
C SER A 605 3.71 -27.47 -11.15
N PRO A 606 4.21 -28.73 -11.21
CA PRO A 606 5.57 -29.07 -10.79
C PRO A 606 6.64 -28.22 -11.47
N GLY A 607 7.49 -27.58 -10.66
CA GLY A 607 8.59 -26.73 -11.14
C GLY A 607 8.18 -25.40 -11.78
N ASP A 608 6.90 -25.05 -11.75
CA ASP A 608 6.43 -23.73 -12.16
C ASP A 608 6.84 -22.66 -11.14
N TYR A 609 7.28 -21.49 -11.63
CA TYR A 609 7.77 -20.42 -10.75
C TYR A 609 6.69 -19.88 -9.80
N GLU A 610 5.43 -19.88 -10.21
CA GLU A 610 4.31 -19.32 -9.44
C GLU A 610 3.53 -20.43 -8.72
N PHE A 611 3.41 -21.60 -9.35
CA PHE A 611 2.49 -22.67 -8.94
C PHE A 611 3.16 -23.99 -8.51
N ASP A 612 4.48 -24.01 -8.27
CA ASP A 612 5.12 -25.15 -7.62
C ASP A 612 4.75 -25.23 -6.13
N VAL A 613 4.76 -26.43 -5.56
CA VAL A 613 4.36 -26.70 -4.16
C VAL A 613 5.45 -27.54 -3.50
N PRO A 614 5.92 -27.16 -2.29
CA PRO A 614 6.93 -27.95 -1.59
C PRO A 614 6.49 -29.40 -1.34
N GLN A 615 7.39 -30.35 -1.57
CA GLN A 615 7.10 -31.78 -1.41
C GLN A 615 6.50 -32.13 -0.05
N ARG A 616 6.98 -31.50 1.03
CA ARG A 616 6.45 -31.72 2.38
C ARG A 616 4.96 -31.31 2.50
N LEU A 617 4.54 -30.24 1.85
CA LEU A 617 3.12 -29.84 1.87
C LEU A 617 2.25 -30.81 1.08
N ILE A 618 2.77 -31.35 -0.04
CA ILE A 618 2.13 -32.42 -0.81
C ILE A 618 1.96 -33.67 0.05
N ASP A 619 2.98 -34.06 0.81
CA ASP A 619 2.96 -35.25 1.66
C ASP A 619 1.93 -35.10 2.81
N LEU A 620 1.89 -33.93 3.46
CA LEU A 620 0.88 -33.62 4.48
C LEU A 620 -0.55 -33.67 3.89
N TRP A 621 -0.72 -33.14 2.68
CA TRP A 621 -2.00 -33.19 1.98
C TRP A 621 -2.44 -34.63 1.66
N LYS A 622 -1.56 -35.45 1.07
CA LYS A 622 -1.83 -36.86 0.75
C LYS A 622 -2.16 -37.70 1.99
N ALA A 623 -1.41 -37.48 3.08
CA ALA A 623 -1.61 -38.20 4.34
C ALA A 623 -2.82 -37.69 5.13
N LYS A 624 -3.40 -36.54 4.75
CA LYS A 624 -4.40 -35.80 5.53
C LYS A 624 -3.95 -35.52 6.97
N ASP A 625 -2.66 -35.29 7.19
CA ASP A 625 -2.10 -35.01 8.52
C ASP A 625 -2.31 -33.55 8.92
N TYR A 626 -3.57 -33.17 9.08
CA TYR A 626 -3.99 -31.79 9.36
C TYR A 626 -4.13 -31.48 10.85
N GLY A 627 -4.16 -32.52 11.69
CA GLY A 627 -4.38 -32.38 13.12
C GLY A 627 -5.63 -31.56 13.45
N ARG A 628 -5.49 -30.61 14.38
CA ARG A 628 -6.59 -29.77 14.88
C ARG A 628 -6.93 -28.56 14.01
N TYR A 629 -6.28 -28.41 12.86
CA TYR A 629 -6.41 -27.24 11.99
C TYR A 629 -7.40 -27.47 10.84
N ALA A 630 -7.79 -28.72 10.59
CA ALA A 630 -8.88 -29.04 9.68
C ALA A 630 -10.21 -28.49 10.22
N ASP A 631 -11.06 -28.04 9.31
CA ASP A 631 -12.44 -27.69 9.63
C ASP A 631 -13.31 -28.94 9.87
N ALA A 632 -14.60 -28.73 10.14
CA ALA A 632 -15.54 -29.82 10.39
C ALA A 632 -15.73 -30.79 9.19
N SER A 633 -15.35 -30.38 7.98
CA SER A 633 -15.36 -31.24 6.78
C SER A 633 -14.09 -32.07 6.63
N GLY A 634 -13.09 -31.87 7.50
CA GLY A 634 -11.79 -32.54 7.42
C GLY A 634 -10.84 -31.91 6.41
N ARG A 635 -11.10 -30.66 5.97
CA ARG A 635 -10.27 -29.92 5.02
C ARG A 635 -9.50 -28.81 5.73
N VAL A 636 -8.30 -28.47 5.24
CA VAL A 636 -7.54 -27.33 5.75
C VAL A 636 -7.95 -26.07 5.02
N PRO A 637 -8.55 -25.08 5.70
CA PRO A 637 -8.85 -23.78 5.12
C PRO A 637 -7.55 -23.01 4.89
N VAL A 638 -7.49 -22.20 3.82
CA VAL A 638 -6.27 -21.46 3.42
C VAL A 638 -6.48 -19.97 3.52
N GLY A 639 -7.49 -19.44 2.83
CA GLY A 639 -7.85 -18.03 2.89
C GLY A 639 -9.35 -17.84 2.98
N PHE A 640 -9.76 -16.64 3.35
CA PHE A 640 -11.16 -16.23 3.33
C PHE A 640 -11.29 -14.73 3.00
N ILE A 641 -12.50 -14.32 2.63
CA ILE A 641 -12.83 -12.94 2.27
C ILE A 641 -13.91 -12.34 3.17
N GLY A 642 -13.84 -11.02 3.35
CA GLY A 642 -14.83 -10.27 4.12
C GLY A 642 -15.12 -8.92 3.52
N THR A 643 -16.19 -8.28 3.99
CA THR A 643 -16.63 -6.96 3.52
C THR A 643 -15.84 -5.80 4.14
N ASN A 644 -14.71 -6.05 4.79
CA ASN A 644 -13.93 -5.01 5.45
C ASN A 644 -13.29 -4.09 4.42
N HIS A 645 -13.27 -2.78 4.68
CA HIS A 645 -12.71 -1.80 3.77
C HIS A 645 -11.22 -1.58 4.04
N THR A 646 -10.36 -2.19 3.22
CA THR A 646 -8.90 -2.11 3.34
C THR A 646 -8.25 -1.42 2.13
N THR A 647 -6.98 -1.04 2.28
CA THR A 647 -6.10 -0.59 1.19
C THR A 647 -4.64 -0.98 1.47
N GLY A 648 -3.70 -0.58 0.61
CA GLY A 648 -2.27 -0.74 0.88
C GLY A 648 -1.90 -0.15 2.25
N GLY A 649 -1.09 -0.85 3.04
CA GLY A 649 -0.84 -0.55 4.46
C GLY A 649 -1.63 -1.41 5.44
N ASN A 650 -2.78 -1.96 5.02
CA ASN A 650 -3.46 -3.01 5.79
C ASN A 650 -2.84 -4.40 5.63
N SER A 651 -1.82 -4.56 4.80
CA SER A 651 -1.04 -5.80 4.75
C SER A 651 -0.49 -6.13 6.14
N GLY A 652 -0.78 -7.33 6.61
CA GLY A 652 -0.44 -7.81 7.94
C GLY A 652 -1.35 -7.24 9.02
N SER A 653 -2.57 -6.81 8.69
CA SER A 653 -3.54 -6.43 9.73
C SER A 653 -4.24 -7.67 10.26
N PRO A 654 -4.44 -7.78 11.58
CA PRO A 654 -5.24 -8.86 12.14
C PRO A 654 -6.71 -8.69 11.76
N ALA A 655 -7.32 -9.79 11.31
CA ALA A 655 -8.77 -9.94 11.24
C ALA A 655 -9.24 -10.61 12.52
N LEU A 656 -10.10 -9.91 13.26
CA LEU A 656 -10.58 -10.31 14.58
C LEU A 656 -12.06 -10.68 14.53
N ASP A 657 -12.42 -11.71 15.30
CA ASP A 657 -13.81 -12.12 15.49
C ASP A 657 -14.59 -11.15 16.41
N ALA A 658 -15.86 -11.47 16.65
CA ALA A 658 -16.74 -10.70 17.52
C ALA A 658 -16.25 -10.51 18.96
N TYR A 659 -15.26 -11.29 19.41
CA TYR A 659 -14.71 -11.28 20.76
C TYR A 659 -13.28 -10.70 20.82
N GLY A 660 -12.73 -10.26 19.68
CA GLY A 660 -11.36 -9.74 19.59
C GLY A 660 -10.29 -10.81 19.47
N ASN A 661 -10.64 -12.04 19.08
CA ASN A 661 -9.64 -13.10 18.80
C ASN A 661 -9.24 -13.09 17.32
N LEU A 662 -7.97 -13.34 17.05
CA LEU A 662 -7.41 -13.48 15.71
C LEU A 662 -8.03 -14.70 15.00
N ILE A 663 -8.63 -14.45 13.84
CA ILE A 663 -9.20 -15.47 12.94
C ILE A 663 -8.54 -15.44 11.55
N GLY A 664 -7.84 -14.36 11.21
CA GLY A 664 -7.08 -14.30 9.97
C GLY A 664 -6.12 -13.13 9.90
N LEU A 665 -5.32 -13.12 8.84
CA LEU A 665 -4.29 -12.12 8.56
C LEU A 665 -4.57 -11.47 7.20
N ASN A 666 -4.96 -10.20 7.17
CA ASN A 666 -5.25 -9.48 5.93
C ASN A 666 -3.98 -9.33 5.07
N PHE A 667 -4.08 -9.57 3.76
CA PHE A 667 -2.94 -9.43 2.86
C PHE A 667 -3.26 -8.83 1.49
N ASP A 668 -4.52 -8.84 1.04
CA ASP A 668 -4.84 -8.36 -0.30
C ASP A 668 -6.31 -7.91 -0.43
N ARG A 669 -6.70 -7.49 -1.63
CA ARG A 669 -8.08 -7.19 -2.05
C ARG A 669 -8.41 -7.94 -3.33
N VAL A 670 -9.69 -8.19 -3.54
CA VAL A 670 -10.17 -8.82 -4.77
C VAL A 670 -10.15 -7.84 -5.95
N TRP A 671 -10.12 -8.38 -7.17
CA TRP A 671 -9.91 -7.65 -8.42
C TRP A 671 -10.98 -6.58 -8.62
N GLU A 672 -12.24 -6.96 -8.48
CA GLU A 672 -13.39 -6.06 -8.58
C GLU A 672 -13.34 -4.94 -7.53
N GLY A 673 -12.64 -5.17 -6.42
CA GLY A 673 -12.51 -4.25 -5.30
C GLY A 673 -11.30 -3.31 -5.36
N THR A 674 -10.43 -3.37 -6.38
CA THR A 674 -9.24 -2.49 -6.42
C THR A 674 -9.59 -1.01 -6.54
N MET A 675 -10.79 -0.69 -7.03
CA MET A 675 -11.38 0.66 -7.06
C MET A 675 -11.73 1.26 -5.70
N SER A 676 -11.63 0.47 -4.61
CA SER A 676 -12.08 0.89 -3.28
C SER A 676 -11.34 2.09 -2.72
N ASP A 677 -10.18 2.47 -3.27
CA ASP A 677 -9.48 3.68 -2.84
C ASP A 677 -10.23 4.97 -3.24
N LEU A 678 -11.13 4.89 -4.22
CA LEU A 678 -11.89 6.02 -4.80
C LEU A 678 -13.40 5.87 -4.63
N ASN A 679 -13.87 4.62 -4.64
CA ASN A 679 -15.27 4.27 -4.44
C ASN A 679 -15.40 2.85 -3.91
N TYR A 680 -15.65 2.72 -2.62
CA TYR A 680 -16.06 1.45 -2.02
C TYR A 680 -17.49 1.03 -2.42
N ASP A 681 -17.66 -0.22 -2.85
CA ASP A 681 -18.98 -0.84 -3.08
C ASP A 681 -19.09 -2.16 -2.29
N PRO A 682 -19.97 -2.25 -1.27
CA PRO A 682 -20.08 -3.45 -0.42
C PRO A 682 -20.54 -4.70 -1.19
N ALA A 683 -21.11 -4.57 -2.39
CA ALA A 683 -21.52 -5.74 -3.18
C ALA A 683 -20.32 -6.56 -3.67
N ILE A 684 -19.17 -5.91 -3.91
CA ILE A 684 -18.04 -6.49 -4.65
C ILE A 684 -16.67 -6.23 -4.02
N CYS A 685 -16.52 -5.17 -3.22
CA CYS A 685 -15.29 -4.95 -2.47
C CYS A 685 -15.13 -5.99 -1.36
N ARG A 686 -14.02 -6.72 -1.42
CA ARG A 686 -13.65 -7.71 -0.41
C ARG A 686 -12.17 -7.59 -0.08
N ASN A 687 -11.84 -7.71 1.20
CA ASN A 687 -10.47 -7.93 1.65
C ASN A 687 -10.17 -9.44 1.71
N ILE A 688 -8.95 -9.84 1.38
CA ILE A 688 -8.48 -11.23 1.39
C ILE A 688 -7.59 -11.45 2.62
N MET A 689 -7.88 -12.52 3.37
CA MET A 689 -7.20 -12.88 4.61
C MET A 689 -6.69 -14.31 4.55
N VAL A 690 -5.50 -14.58 5.08
CA VAL A 690 -5.05 -15.95 5.36
C VAL A 690 -5.81 -16.44 6.58
N ASP A 691 -6.38 -17.65 6.52
CA ASP A 691 -7.03 -18.28 7.67
C ASP A 691 -5.97 -18.59 8.74
N ILE A 692 -6.22 -18.18 9.98
CA ILE A 692 -5.24 -18.39 11.06
C ILE A 692 -4.95 -19.87 11.30
N ARG A 693 -5.90 -20.76 10.99
CA ARG A 693 -5.68 -22.22 11.06
C ARG A 693 -4.66 -22.68 10.03
N TYR A 694 -4.59 -22.06 8.85
CA TYR A 694 -3.56 -22.36 7.85
C TYR A 694 -2.17 -21.95 8.35
N ILE A 695 -2.07 -20.75 8.92
CA ILE A 695 -0.82 -20.25 9.51
C ILE A 695 -0.31 -21.22 10.59
N LEU A 696 -1.18 -21.60 11.53
CA LEU A 696 -0.84 -22.56 12.58
C LEU A 696 -0.50 -23.95 12.03
N PHE A 697 -1.22 -24.42 11.00
CA PHE A 697 -0.92 -25.67 10.31
C PHE A 697 0.48 -25.65 9.68
N ILE A 698 0.86 -24.56 9.02
CA ILE A 698 2.20 -24.42 8.45
C ILE A 698 3.27 -24.39 9.54
N ILE A 699 3.07 -23.64 10.62
CA ILE A 699 4.03 -23.57 11.75
C ILE A 699 4.20 -24.96 12.40
N ASP A 700 3.10 -25.66 12.66
CA ASP A 700 3.11 -26.93 13.39
C ASP A 700 3.51 -28.10 12.48
N LYS A 701 2.71 -28.39 11.45
CA LYS A 701 2.84 -29.60 10.62
C LYS A 701 3.92 -29.46 9.56
N TYR A 702 4.00 -28.31 8.88
CA TYR A 702 4.98 -28.09 7.82
C TYR A 702 6.37 -27.73 8.37
N ALA A 703 6.46 -26.85 9.35
CA ALA A 703 7.75 -26.40 9.87
C ALA A 703 8.26 -27.21 11.07
N GLY A 704 7.39 -27.86 11.83
CA GLY A 704 7.77 -28.52 13.08
C GLY A 704 8.14 -27.53 14.19
N ALA A 705 7.76 -26.25 14.07
CA ALA A 705 8.13 -25.18 15.00
C ALA A 705 7.13 -25.08 16.18
N GLY A 706 6.82 -26.23 16.81
CA GLY A 706 5.79 -26.34 17.84
C GLY A 706 6.01 -25.48 19.09
N TYR A 707 7.24 -25.03 19.36
CA TYR A 707 7.50 -24.12 20.48
C TYR A 707 6.81 -22.75 20.29
N LEU A 708 6.67 -22.27 19.05
CA LEU A 708 5.92 -21.04 18.75
C LEU A 708 4.44 -21.22 19.07
N ILE A 709 3.88 -22.40 18.77
CA ILE A 709 2.50 -22.74 19.09
C ILE A 709 2.25 -22.75 20.60
N ASN A 710 3.22 -23.23 21.38
CA ASN A 710 3.14 -23.25 22.84
C ASN A 710 3.20 -21.85 23.47
N GLU A 711 3.80 -20.89 22.78
CA GLU A 711 3.88 -19.49 23.21
C GLU A 711 2.57 -18.72 23.00
N MET A 712 1.73 -19.18 22.06
CA MET A 712 0.49 -18.51 21.68
C MET A 712 -0.69 -18.88 22.60
N ASN A 713 -1.61 -17.95 22.78
CA ASN A 713 -2.87 -18.19 23.50
C ASN A 713 -3.97 -18.68 22.54
N LEU A 714 -4.07 -20.00 22.37
CA LEU A 714 -5.08 -20.61 21.52
C LEU A 714 -6.43 -20.74 22.25
N VAL A 715 -7.50 -20.24 21.66
CA VAL A 715 -8.85 -20.26 22.22
C VAL A 715 -9.79 -21.16 21.40
N LYS A 716 -10.71 -21.84 22.09
CA LYS A 716 -11.78 -22.65 21.52
C LYS A 716 -13.13 -22.31 22.14
N GLY A 717 -14.16 -22.33 21.32
CA GLY A 717 -15.52 -21.95 21.66
C GLY A 717 -15.73 -20.44 21.62
N LYS A 718 -16.80 -20.00 20.94
CA LYS A 718 -17.36 -18.64 21.03
C LYS A 718 -17.76 -18.36 22.49
N ARG A 719 -16.80 -17.96 23.33
CA ARG A 719 -17.01 -17.76 24.77
C ARG A 719 -18.09 -16.71 24.99
N LYS A 720 -19.21 -17.06 25.63
CA LYS A 720 -19.96 -16.09 26.44
C LYS A 720 -19.05 -15.70 27.61
N ARG A 721 -18.69 -14.42 27.74
CA ARG A 721 -18.06 -13.88 28.97
C ARG A 721 -18.96 -14.29 30.15
N LYS A 722 -18.36 -14.80 31.23
CA LYS A 722 -19.01 -14.89 32.55
C LYS A 722 -18.96 -13.53 33.21
#